data_AF-A0A7W5BAN3-F1
#
_entry.id   AF-A0A7W5BAN3-F1
#
_cell.length_a   1.000
_cell.length_b   1.000
_cell.length_c   1.000
_cell.angle_alpha   90.00
_cell.angle_beta   90.00
_cell.angle_gamma   90.00
#
_symmetry.space_group_name_H-M   'P 1'
#
loop_
_entity.id
_entity.type
_entity.pdbx_description
1 polymer ?
#
loop_
_entity_poly.entity_id
_entity_poly.type
_entity_poly.pdbx_seq_one_letter_code
_entity_poly.pdbx_strand_id
1 'polypeptide(L)'
;MPSQPHGPARLVQKITLSALLLALSGCAGQMAYRDAQGLIEKDQVEAGLAKLQEAMRREPGNAEYRSAYLNTRDRTLLRYLDLADQQMEEGKLDLAQQNIERALAVSPQNERARGGLRKLEMVERHGKLLLGASVLIEQREYDQAKQKLNQVLAERPQHERARDMLRDIAEKNPPAPAETGLAKVYKQPITIEFREAPIKQVFEVISRRSGLNFIFDKDVKTDTRTSIFLKNSTVESAIYYLLMTNQLEQQVMDGNTILIYPNIAPKLKEYQEMVIKTFYLANAEAKTIGNTLKTILKSRDVVIDEKLNLVIVRDNAEAIRLAEKLVAAQDIAEPEVMLDVEILEVKRTRLMDLGIDWPAKAVFTPINSKNGTDGFNLRDFDNLNRDRIGVNGTLPVTVKANKNDGDSNLLANPRIRVRNKEKAKVMIGDKLPVITSTISSGVGGFNTDSVSFVDVGVTLNAEPIIYLNNEVAIRVSLEVSNLVNTVITKNGTTAYQIGSRQASTLLQLKDGETQVLAGLLNNEERSSASKVPGLGDFPLLGRLFGASHDDTQKTEIVLSITPHLLRNVQRPEASISEFAAGTEANFRRKPDFSPRPPAQLPAPAAAQRAPQPATPATGAVPQTVAMPPPPVSNMPLSNTQPGPATSVAQPPLPSLSLPPPPPEAQPTPQNPPPQPQ
;
A
#
# COMPACT_ATOMS: atom_id res chain seq x y z
N MET A 1 -83.63 35.51 37.85
CA MET A 1 -82.19 35.44 37.56
C MET A 1 -81.95 35.96 36.15
N PRO A 2 -81.14 37.01 35.94
CA PRO A 2 -80.66 37.40 34.62
C PRO A 2 -79.21 36.93 34.41
N SER A 3 -78.94 36.17 33.35
CA SER A 3 -77.59 35.76 32.93
C SER A 3 -77.03 36.73 31.89
N GLN A 4 -75.83 37.28 32.14
CA GLN A 4 -75.08 38.03 31.13
C GLN A 4 -74.09 37.12 30.40
N PRO A 5 -74.02 37.14 29.06
CA PRO A 5 -73.00 36.42 28.31
C PRO A 5 -71.67 37.19 28.30
N HIS A 6 -70.55 36.53 28.60
CA HIS A 6 -69.22 37.10 28.44
C HIS A 6 -68.76 37.04 26.96
N GLY A 7 -68.32 38.17 26.41
CA GLY A 7 -68.01 38.31 24.99
C GLY A 7 -66.65 37.73 24.55
N PRO A 8 -66.50 37.33 23.27
CA PRO A 8 -65.33 36.62 22.75
C PRO A 8 -64.04 37.46 22.64
N ALA A 9 -64.12 38.78 22.78
CA ALA A 9 -62.99 39.70 22.54
C ALA A 9 -61.73 39.39 23.36
N ARG A 10 -61.87 38.95 24.63
CA ARG A 10 -60.74 38.62 25.50
C ARG A 10 -59.98 37.35 25.10
N LEU A 11 -60.58 36.46 24.30
CA LEU A 11 -59.89 35.29 23.75
C LEU A 11 -59.03 35.70 22.55
N VAL A 12 -59.64 36.42 21.60
CA VAL A 12 -58.96 36.93 20.39
C VAL A 12 -57.76 37.80 20.77
N GLN A 13 -57.93 38.73 21.71
CA GLN A 13 -56.85 39.64 22.15
C GLN A 13 -55.66 38.90 22.79
N LYS A 14 -55.89 37.75 23.46
CA LYS A 14 -54.81 36.91 23.99
C LYS A 14 -54.09 36.13 22.89
N ILE A 15 -54.84 35.60 21.91
CA ILE A 15 -54.29 34.87 20.76
C ILE A 15 -53.47 35.80 19.85
N THR A 16 -53.92 37.03 19.59
CA THR A 16 -53.15 38.00 18.80
C THR A 16 -51.88 38.45 19.52
N LEU A 17 -51.90 38.58 20.86
CA LEU A 17 -50.71 38.96 21.62
C LEU A 17 -49.65 37.85 21.64
N SER A 18 -50.05 36.58 21.79
CA SER A 18 -49.11 35.45 21.72
C SER A 18 -48.60 35.20 20.29
N ALA A 19 -49.44 35.38 19.26
CA ALA A 19 -49.01 35.33 17.87
C ALA A 19 -47.99 36.45 17.53
N LEU A 20 -48.20 37.66 18.05
CA LEU A 20 -47.27 38.79 17.85
C LEU A 20 -45.92 38.53 18.55
N LEU A 21 -45.92 37.96 19.75
CA LEU A 21 -44.70 37.55 20.46
C LEU A 21 -43.92 36.46 19.70
N LEU A 22 -44.61 35.46 19.13
CA LEU A 22 -44.00 34.43 18.28
C LEU A 22 -43.40 35.01 16.98
N ALA A 23 -44.11 35.95 16.34
CA ALA A 23 -43.61 36.65 15.15
C ALA A 23 -42.34 37.47 15.46
N LEU A 24 -42.30 38.18 16.59
CA LEU A 24 -41.14 38.97 17.01
C LEU A 24 -39.91 38.12 17.31
N SER A 25 -40.05 36.89 17.82
CA SER A 25 -38.92 35.97 17.99
C SER A 25 -38.27 35.56 16.65
N GLY A 26 -39.08 35.25 15.62
CA GLY A 26 -38.57 34.79 14.32
C GLY A 26 -37.80 35.85 13.51
N CYS A 27 -38.06 37.14 13.76
CA CYS A 27 -37.26 38.21 13.16
C CYS A 27 -35.84 38.29 13.77
N ALA A 28 -35.67 37.86 15.02
CA ALA A 28 -34.42 38.04 15.77
C ALA A 28 -33.36 36.97 15.44
N GLY A 29 -33.74 35.74 15.09
CA GLY A 29 -32.79 34.75 14.55
C GLY A 29 -32.41 35.05 13.10
N GLN A 30 -33.39 35.38 12.26
CA GLN A 30 -33.19 35.62 10.82
C GLN A 30 -32.25 36.80 10.52
N MET A 31 -32.21 37.82 11.36
CA MET A 31 -31.22 38.90 11.26
C MET A 31 -29.80 38.39 11.54
N ALA A 32 -29.59 37.67 12.65
CA ALA A 32 -28.28 37.13 13.01
C ALA A 32 -27.76 36.11 11.98
N TYR A 33 -28.67 35.36 11.33
CA TYR A 33 -28.35 34.45 10.24
C TYR A 33 -27.86 35.17 8.97
N ARG A 34 -28.52 36.27 8.58
CA ARG A 34 -28.05 37.12 7.46
C ARG A 34 -26.71 37.80 7.76
N ASP A 35 -26.53 38.33 8.98
CA ASP A 35 -25.26 38.92 9.41
C ASP A 35 -24.12 37.89 9.34
N ALA A 36 -24.38 36.64 9.72
CA ALA A 36 -23.44 35.53 9.58
C ALA A 36 -23.08 35.25 8.11
N GLN A 37 -24.06 35.14 7.22
CA GLN A 37 -23.81 34.92 5.78
C GLN A 37 -22.91 36.02 5.20
N GLY A 38 -23.25 37.29 5.46
CA GLY A 38 -22.48 38.46 5.00
C GLY A 38 -21.12 38.67 5.68
N LEU A 39 -20.76 37.88 6.69
CA LEU A 39 -19.41 37.78 7.27
C LEU A 39 -18.61 36.63 6.63
N ILE A 40 -19.26 35.50 6.37
CA ILE A 40 -18.66 34.35 5.68
C ILE A 40 -18.27 34.72 4.24
N GLU A 41 -19.11 35.51 3.55
CA GLU A 41 -18.81 36.07 2.22
C GLU A 41 -17.58 37.00 2.19
N LYS A 42 -17.13 37.50 3.36
CA LYS A 42 -15.95 38.37 3.51
C LYS A 42 -14.72 37.62 4.04
N ASP A 43 -14.75 36.29 3.99
CA ASP A 43 -13.80 35.35 4.61
C ASP A 43 -13.60 35.53 6.14
N GLN A 44 -14.49 36.28 6.81
CA GLN A 44 -14.49 36.46 8.27
C GLN A 44 -15.24 35.31 8.96
N VAL A 45 -14.85 34.08 8.62
CA VAL A 45 -15.63 32.87 8.91
C VAL A 45 -15.78 32.59 10.41
N GLU A 46 -14.78 32.92 11.24
CA GLU A 46 -14.85 32.79 12.70
C GLU A 46 -15.95 33.70 13.31
N ALA A 47 -16.04 34.95 12.84
CA ALA A 47 -17.10 35.89 13.25
C ALA A 47 -18.48 35.45 12.72
N GLY A 48 -18.53 34.91 11.50
CA GLY A 48 -19.72 34.27 10.93
C GLY A 48 -20.21 33.09 11.77
N LEU A 49 -19.31 32.20 12.22
CA LEU A 49 -19.63 31.08 13.10
C LEU A 49 -20.19 31.53 14.46
N ALA A 50 -19.63 32.58 15.06
CA ALA A 50 -20.18 33.17 16.27
C ALA A 50 -21.61 33.71 16.06
N LYS A 51 -21.90 34.31 14.90
CA LYS A 51 -23.24 34.79 14.54
C LYS A 51 -24.24 33.67 14.21
N LEU A 52 -23.80 32.58 13.57
CA LEU A 52 -24.61 31.37 13.41
C LEU A 52 -24.93 30.72 14.78
N GLN A 53 -23.97 30.71 15.71
CA GLN A 53 -24.21 30.24 17.07
C GLN A 53 -25.18 31.17 17.83
N GLU A 54 -25.15 32.48 17.59
CA GLU A 54 -26.13 33.43 18.14
C GLU A 54 -27.54 33.16 17.60
N ALA A 55 -27.69 32.93 16.28
CA ALA A 55 -28.96 32.56 15.67
C ALA A 55 -29.53 31.25 16.26
N MET A 56 -28.69 30.21 16.42
CA MET A 56 -29.07 28.95 17.08
C MET A 56 -29.48 29.12 18.55
N ARG A 57 -28.89 30.07 19.30
CA ARG A 57 -29.28 30.35 20.69
C ARG A 57 -30.62 31.08 20.77
N ARG A 58 -30.96 31.90 19.77
CA ARG A 58 -32.26 32.59 19.66
C ARG A 58 -33.38 31.64 19.22
N GLU A 59 -33.09 30.74 18.27
CA GLU A 59 -34.06 29.78 17.72
C GLU A 59 -33.52 28.34 17.72
N PRO A 60 -33.49 27.65 18.88
CA PRO A 60 -32.90 26.30 18.99
C PRO A 60 -33.68 25.20 18.24
N GLY A 61 -34.91 25.47 17.82
CA GLY A 61 -35.73 24.56 17.00
C GLY A 61 -35.52 24.72 15.49
N ASN A 62 -34.78 25.73 15.04
CA ASN A 62 -34.63 26.03 13.61
C ASN A 62 -33.56 25.12 12.96
N ALA A 63 -34.00 24.21 12.09
CA ALA A 63 -33.14 23.23 11.43
C ALA A 63 -32.16 23.86 10.42
N GLU A 64 -32.51 25.01 9.82
CA GLU A 64 -31.66 25.69 8.84
C GLU A 64 -30.44 26.32 9.51
N TYR A 65 -30.62 27.05 10.62
CA TYR A 65 -29.50 27.65 11.34
C TYR A 65 -28.55 26.59 11.91
N ARG A 66 -29.11 25.45 12.35
CA ARG A 66 -28.33 24.31 12.82
C ARG A 66 -27.54 23.63 11.70
N SER A 67 -28.13 23.42 10.52
CA SER A 67 -27.41 22.80 9.39
C SER A 67 -26.35 23.76 8.82
N ALA A 68 -26.64 25.05 8.69
CA ALA A 68 -25.69 26.07 8.27
C ALA A 68 -24.50 26.18 9.23
N TYR A 69 -24.74 26.20 10.55
CA TYR A 69 -23.67 26.19 11.55
C TYR A 69 -22.76 24.96 11.42
N LEU A 70 -23.33 23.76 11.33
CA LEU A 70 -22.56 22.52 11.22
C LEU A 70 -21.75 22.48 9.91
N ASN A 71 -22.38 22.80 8.77
CA ASN A 71 -21.72 22.82 7.46
C ASN A 71 -20.57 23.84 7.41
N THR A 72 -20.77 25.06 7.91
CA THR A 72 -19.70 26.07 7.96
C THR A 72 -18.60 25.68 8.94
N ARG A 73 -18.95 25.15 10.12
CA ARG A 73 -17.98 24.69 11.13
C ARG A 73 -17.08 23.61 10.56
N ASP A 74 -17.67 22.61 9.92
CA ASP A 74 -16.95 21.42 9.44
C ASP A 74 -16.11 21.73 8.20
N ARG A 75 -16.56 22.61 7.31
CA ARG A 75 -15.73 23.17 6.22
C ARG A 75 -14.53 23.97 6.74
N THR A 76 -14.74 24.79 7.77
CA THR A 76 -13.68 25.64 8.37
C THR A 76 -12.63 24.81 9.09
N LEU A 77 -13.11 23.84 9.87
CA LEU A 77 -12.31 22.82 10.56
C LEU A 77 -11.42 22.04 9.59
N LEU A 78 -11.96 21.58 8.45
CA LEU A 78 -11.15 20.92 7.42
C LEU A 78 -10.10 21.87 6.82
N ARG A 79 -10.48 23.09 6.41
CA ARG A 79 -9.55 24.10 5.88
C ARG A 79 -8.35 24.35 6.80
N TYR A 80 -8.56 24.47 8.12
CA TYR A 80 -7.45 24.65 9.07
C TYR A 80 -6.61 23.38 9.28
N LEU A 81 -7.22 22.20 9.30
CA LEU A 81 -6.47 20.94 9.46
C LEU A 81 -5.63 20.61 8.24
N ASP A 82 -6.16 20.81 7.04
CA ASP A 82 -5.45 20.52 5.79
C ASP A 82 -4.32 21.54 5.55
N LEU A 83 -4.51 22.83 5.94
CA LEU A 83 -3.42 23.82 6.00
C LEU A 83 -2.33 23.46 7.03
N ALA A 84 -2.71 22.89 8.17
CA ALA A 84 -1.74 22.46 9.18
C ALA A 84 -0.96 21.22 8.75
N ASP A 85 -1.61 20.23 8.14
CA ASP A 85 -0.94 19.05 7.58
C ASP A 85 0.06 19.47 6.47
N GLN A 86 -0.32 20.38 5.56
CA GLN A 86 0.61 20.99 4.57
C GLN A 86 1.79 21.71 5.24
N GLN A 87 1.54 22.52 6.27
CA GLN A 87 2.61 23.28 6.95
C GLN A 87 3.56 22.38 7.75
N MET A 88 3.13 21.21 8.20
CA MET A 88 4.02 20.18 8.76
C MET A 88 4.93 19.57 7.69
N GLU A 89 4.42 19.34 6.47
CA GLU A 89 5.23 18.87 5.33
C GLU A 89 6.25 19.92 4.86
N GLU A 90 5.87 21.20 4.85
CA GLU A 90 6.79 22.33 4.60
C GLU A 90 7.78 22.61 5.76
N GLY A 91 7.67 21.91 6.90
CA GLY A 91 8.50 22.12 8.09
C GLY A 91 8.21 23.42 8.87
N LYS A 92 7.11 24.13 8.57
CA LYS A 92 6.70 25.41 9.18
C LYS A 92 5.89 25.17 10.47
N LEU A 93 6.52 24.50 11.44
CA LEU A 93 5.85 23.97 12.64
C LEU A 93 5.05 25.02 13.43
N ASP A 94 5.55 26.24 13.58
CA ASP A 94 4.87 27.32 14.32
C ASP A 94 3.52 27.73 13.68
N LEU A 95 3.43 27.69 12.34
CA LEU A 95 2.20 28.01 11.62
C LEU A 95 1.22 26.84 11.67
N ALA A 96 1.73 25.60 11.56
CA ALA A 96 0.93 24.40 11.74
C ALA A 96 0.29 24.36 13.14
N GLN A 97 1.03 24.75 14.18
CA GLN A 97 0.49 24.88 15.54
C GLN A 97 -0.69 25.86 15.60
N GLN A 98 -0.51 27.08 15.06
CA GLN A 98 -1.58 28.10 15.05
C GLN A 98 -2.84 27.64 14.32
N ASN A 99 -2.70 26.90 13.22
CA ASN A 99 -3.85 26.35 12.50
C ASN A 99 -4.53 25.18 13.25
N ILE A 100 -3.75 24.33 13.95
CA ILE A 100 -4.30 23.30 14.84
C ILE A 100 -5.04 23.93 16.03
N GLU A 101 -4.50 25.01 16.61
CA GLU A 101 -5.14 25.75 17.70
C GLU A 101 -6.45 26.42 17.25
N ARG A 102 -6.50 27.00 16.04
CA ARG A 102 -7.76 27.50 15.43
C ARG A 102 -8.77 26.38 15.17
N ALA A 103 -8.32 25.23 14.67
CA ALA A 103 -9.18 24.05 14.51
C ALA A 103 -9.76 23.57 15.86
N LEU A 104 -8.97 23.61 16.94
CA LEU A 104 -9.42 23.31 18.31
C LEU A 104 -10.35 24.39 18.88
N ALA A 105 -10.16 25.67 18.55
CA ALA A 105 -11.08 26.73 18.94
C ALA A 105 -12.46 26.56 18.28
N VAL A 106 -12.50 26.14 17.00
CA VAL A 106 -13.72 25.82 16.26
C VAL A 106 -14.38 24.51 16.75
N SER A 107 -13.59 23.52 17.19
CA SER A 107 -14.12 22.25 17.71
C SER A 107 -13.20 21.62 18.79
N PRO A 108 -13.39 21.97 20.09
CA PRO A 108 -12.49 21.54 21.18
C PRO A 108 -12.45 20.02 21.46
N GLN A 109 -13.40 19.27 20.89
CA GLN A 109 -13.52 17.81 21.03
C GLN A 109 -13.02 17.04 19.79
N ASN A 110 -12.41 17.71 18.80
CA ASN A 110 -11.95 17.05 17.59
C ASN A 110 -10.66 16.23 17.80
N GLU A 111 -10.74 14.91 17.63
CA GLU A 111 -9.58 14.02 17.79
C GLU A 111 -8.55 14.07 16.64
N ARG A 112 -8.91 14.48 15.40
CA ARG A 112 -7.90 14.76 14.35
C ARG A 112 -7.04 15.96 14.73
N ALA A 113 -7.65 17.03 15.25
CA ALA A 113 -6.94 18.23 15.72
C ALA A 113 -6.02 17.93 16.93
N ARG A 114 -6.54 17.21 17.94
CA ARG A 114 -5.73 16.71 19.08
C ARG A 114 -4.64 15.73 18.65
N GLY A 115 -4.90 14.93 17.62
CA GLY A 115 -3.91 14.07 16.95
C GLY A 115 -2.80 14.90 16.30
N GLY A 116 -3.15 15.96 15.58
CA GLY A 116 -2.23 16.92 14.98
C GLY A 116 -1.29 17.55 16.02
N LEU A 117 -1.82 18.05 17.14
CA LEU A 117 -0.99 18.66 18.19
C LEU A 117 0.02 17.66 18.79
N ARG A 118 -0.40 16.41 19.01
CA ARG A 118 0.49 15.32 19.46
C ARG A 118 1.55 14.95 18.42
N LYS A 119 1.23 14.95 17.12
CA LYS A 119 2.23 14.80 16.04
C LYS A 119 3.25 15.94 16.03
N LEU A 120 2.80 17.17 16.26
CA LEU A 120 3.66 18.36 16.23
C LEU A 120 4.68 18.34 17.38
N GLU A 121 4.23 18.14 18.62
CA GLU A 121 5.10 17.99 19.80
C GLU A 121 6.13 16.88 19.59
N MET A 122 5.68 15.74 19.06
CA MET A 122 6.53 14.61 18.72
C MET A 122 7.64 14.98 17.71
N VAL A 123 7.31 15.67 16.61
CA VAL A 123 8.28 16.14 15.61
C VAL A 123 9.28 17.13 16.22
N GLU A 124 8.83 18.06 17.07
CA GLU A 124 9.69 19.03 17.74
C GLU A 124 10.70 18.34 18.70
N ARG A 125 10.22 17.35 19.48
CA ARG A 125 11.07 16.51 20.34
C ARG A 125 12.07 15.68 19.53
N HIS A 126 11.66 15.11 18.39
CA HIS A 126 12.53 14.36 17.49
C HIS A 126 13.63 15.26 16.91
N GLY A 127 13.30 16.48 16.50
CA GLY A 127 14.28 17.48 16.07
C GLY A 127 15.32 17.79 17.14
N LYS A 128 14.89 18.03 18.39
CA LYS A 128 15.76 18.25 19.55
C LYS A 128 16.67 17.05 19.84
N LEU A 129 16.15 15.82 19.74
CA LEU A 129 16.94 14.58 19.92
C LEU A 129 17.97 14.38 18.79
N LEU A 130 17.61 14.66 17.54
CA LEU A 130 18.50 14.55 16.38
C LEU A 130 19.66 15.56 16.44
N LEU A 131 19.38 16.83 16.75
CA LEU A 131 20.40 17.85 17.01
C LEU A 131 21.28 17.46 18.22
N GLY A 132 20.65 16.95 19.27
CA GLY A 132 21.36 16.41 20.43
C GLY A 132 22.19 15.15 20.15
N ALA A 133 21.95 14.46 19.03
CA ALA A 133 22.72 13.30 18.58
C ALA A 133 23.86 13.70 17.63
N SER A 134 23.67 14.68 16.72
CA SER A 134 24.74 15.13 15.82
C SER A 134 25.93 15.71 16.59
N VAL A 135 25.67 16.52 17.63
CA VAL A 135 26.73 17.05 18.52
C VAL A 135 27.51 15.93 19.22
N LEU A 136 26.84 14.84 19.63
CA LEU A 136 27.52 13.68 20.24
C LEU A 136 28.34 12.89 19.21
N ILE A 137 27.89 12.80 17.96
CA ILE A 137 28.67 12.18 16.86
C ILE A 137 29.94 12.98 16.59
N GLU A 138 29.85 14.31 16.56
CA GLU A 138 31.01 15.21 16.43
C GLU A 138 32.00 15.06 17.60
N GLN A 139 31.48 14.91 18.83
CA GLN A 139 32.24 14.63 20.04
C GLN A 139 32.77 13.18 20.13
N ARG A 140 32.43 12.31 19.17
CA ARG A 140 32.74 10.85 19.13
C ARG A 140 32.09 10.02 20.25
N GLU A 141 31.09 10.55 20.94
CA GLU A 141 30.34 9.87 22.00
C GLU A 141 29.22 8.98 21.42
N TYR A 142 29.64 8.02 20.59
CA TYR A 142 28.77 7.22 19.75
C TYR A 142 27.67 6.46 20.50
N ASP A 143 27.92 5.99 21.72
CA ASP A 143 26.92 5.19 22.44
C ASP A 143 25.83 6.06 23.09
N GLN A 144 26.14 7.29 23.51
CA GLN A 144 25.13 8.29 23.86
C GLN A 144 24.33 8.72 22.62
N ALA A 145 24.99 8.88 21.47
CA ALA A 145 24.31 9.19 20.20
C ALA A 145 23.34 8.06 19.79
N LYS A 146 23.76 6.78 19.85
CA LYS A 146 22.89 5.62 19.65
C LYS A 146 21.67 5.64 20.57
N GLN A 147 21.85 5.98 21.86
CA GLN A 147 20.72 6.06 22.80
C GLN A 147 19.66 7.10 22.37
N LYS A 148 20.07 8.31 21.99
CA LYS A 148 19.13 9.36 21.50
C LYS A 148 18.46 8.96 20.18
N LEU A 149 19.20 8.36 19.25
CA LEU A 149 18.65 7.88 17.97
C LEU A 149 17.67 6.71 18.15
N ASN A 150 17.97 5.79 19.09
CA ASN A 150 17.07 4.69 19.43
C ASN A 150 15.77 5.17 20.10
N GLN A 151 15.77 6.30 20.83
CA GLN A 151 14.54 6.92 21.34
C GLN A 151 13.65 7.43 20.18
N VAL A 152 14.24 8.11 19.19
CA VAL A 152 13.51 8.54 17.97
C VAL A 152 12.94 7.33 17.21
N LEU A 153 13.74 6.28 17.04
CA LEU A 153 13.34 5.07 16.31
C LEU A 153 12.35 4.17 17.07
N ALA A 154 12.31 4.24 18.40
CA ALA A 154 11.28 3.58 19.21
C ALA A 154 9.89 4.18 18.97
N GLU A 155 9.80 5.50 18.74
CA GLU A 155 8.52 6.14 18.38
C GLU A 155 8.25 6.13 16.85
N ARG A 156 9.29 6.17 15.99
CA ARG A 156 9.16 6.03 14.52
C ARG A 156 10.26 5.13 13.91
N PRO A 157 10.04 3.80 13.80
CA PRO A 157 11.02 2.87 13.23
C PRO A 157 11.46 3.15 11.78
N GLN A 158 10.70 3.96 11.05
CA GLN A 158 10.94 4.35 9.65
C GLN A 158 11.55 5.76 9.50
N HIS A 159 12.00 6.42 10.57
CA HIS A 159 12.56 7.77 10.46
C HIS A 159 13.93 7.78 9.76
N GLU A 160 13.96 8.04 8.45
CA GLU A 160 15.15 7.96 7.57
C GLU A 160 16.40 8.57 8.17
N ARG A 161 16.40 9.89 8.44
CA ARG A 161 17.54 10.62 9.02
C ARG A 161 18.10 10.01 10.31
N ALA A 162 17.27 9.36 11.14
CA ALA A 162 17.74 8.70 12.36
C ALA A 162 18.45 7.36 12.05
N ARG A 163 18.01 6.65 11.00
CA ARG A 163 18.65 5.43 10.49
C ARG A 163 19.94 5.76 9.75
N ASP A 164 19.96 6.84 8.97
CA ASP A 164 21.18 7.36 8.34
C ASP A 164 22.24 7.70 9.38
N MET A 165 21.86 8.44 10.44
CA MET A 165 22.77 8.77 11.54
C MET A 165 23.24 7.53 12.32
N LEU A 166 22.41 6.49 12.48
CA LEU A 166 22.86 5.21 13.04
C LEU A 166 23.82 4.45 12.10
N ARG A 167 23.59 4.48 10.79
CA ARG A 167 24.50 3.89 9.80
C ARG A 167 25.85 4.61 9.79
N ASP A 168 25.83 5.94 9.82
CA ASP A 168 27.01 6.80 10.01
C ASP A 168 27.82 6.38 11.25
N ILE A 169 27.13 6.11 12.37
CA ILE A 169 27.77 5.62 13.59
C ILE A 169 28.28 4.17 13.43
N ALA A 170 27.58 3.30 12.71
CA ALA A 170 28.01 1.92 12.46
C ALA A 170 29.24 1.85 11.54
N GLU A 171 29.34 2.74 10.55
CA GLU A 171 30.54 2.90 9.71
C GLU A 171 31.73 3.48 10.50
N LYS A 172 31.47 4.44 11.41
CA LYS A 172 32.51 5.11 12.24
C LYS A 172 32.91 4.33 13.50
N ASN A 173 32.05 3.44 13.99
CA ASN A 173 32.22 2.62 15.20
C ASN A 173 31.46 1.29 15.06
N PRO A 174 31.97 0.35 14.23
CA PRO A 174 31.32 -0.93 14.00
C PRO A 174 31.20 -1.74 15.30
N PRO A 175 30.04 -2.38 15.54
CA PRO A 175 29.81 -3.11 16.78
C PRO A 175 30.80 -4.28 16.90
N ALA A 176 31.54 -4.32 18.00
CA ALA A 176 32.35 -5.49 18.34
C ALA A 176 31.42 -6.70 18.49
N PRO A 177 31.60 -7.79 17.73
CA PRO A 177 30.78 -8.98 17.90
C PRO A 177 31.00 -9.57 19.29
N ALA A 178 29.98 -10.17 19.88
CA ALA A 178 30.09 -10.84 21.18
C ALA A 178 31.06 -12.04 21.08
N GLU A 179 32.32 -11.83 21.45
CA GLU A 179 33.38 -12.81 21.24
C GLU A 179 33.27 -13.97 22.23
N THR A 180 32.95 -15.16 21.72
CA THR A 180 33.25 -16.41 22.43
C THR A 180 34.77 -16.52 22.66
N GLY A 181 35.18 -17.27 23.69
CA GLY A 181 36.61 -17.41 24.04
C GLY A 181 37.50 -17.80 22.83
N LEU A 182 37.02 -18.75 22.02
CA LEU A 182 37.63 -19.13 20.74
C LEU A 182 37.78 -17.96 19.77
N ALA A 183 36.74 -17.16 19.54
CA ALA A 183 36.80 -16.03 18.61
C ALA A 183 37.86 -14.99 19.02
N LYS A 184 38.00 -14.74 20.33
CA LYS A 184 39.01 -13.85 20.89
C LYS A 184 40.44 -14.40 20.76
N VAL A 185 40.62 -15.72 20.87
CA VAL A 185 41.91 -16.39 20.64
C VAL A 185 42.29 -16.42 19.16
N TYR A 186 41.36 -16.79 18.29
CA TYR A 186 41.55 -16.86 16.83
C TYR A 186 42.01 -15.52 16.23
N LYS A 187 41.53 -14.39 16.77
CA LYS A 187 41.88 -13.02 16.35
C LYS A 187 43.23 -12.51 16.89
N GLN A 188 43.94 -13.25 17.72
CA GLN A 188 45.24 -12.79 18.27
C GLN A 188 46.29 -12.61 17.15
N PRO A 189 47.11 -11.54 17.20
CA PRO A 189 48.15 -11.31 16.20
C PRO A 189 49.35 -12.24 16.41
N ILE A 190 49.61 -13.07 15.41
CA ILE A 190 50.76 -13.97 15.34
C ILE A 190 51.69 -13.55 14.19
N THR A 191 52.99 -13.65 14.47
CA THR A 191 54.06 -13.56 13.47
C THR A 191 54.91 -14.80 13.64
N ILE A 192 55.03 -15.59 12.58
CA ILE A 192 55.78 -16.85 12.52
C ILE A 192 56.53 -16.94 11.19
N GLU A 193 57.76 -17.45 11.26
CA GLU A 193 58.57 -17.82 10.11
C GLU A 193 59.09 -19.24 10.35
N PHE A 194 58.72 -20.15 9.46
CA PHE A 194 59.21 -21.52 9.43
C PHE A 194 59.64 -21.86 8.00
N ARG A 195 60.79 -22.54 7.88
CA ARG A 195 61.33 -23.05 6.63
C ARG A 195 61.57 -24.55 6.85
N GLU A 196 60.89 -25.39 6.07
CA GLU A 196 60.98 -26.86 6.11
C GLU A 196 60.75 -27.49 7.50
N ALA A 197 59.95 -26.86 8.36
CA ALA A 197 59.67 -27.36 9.70
C ALA A 197 58.63 -28.51 9.66
N PRO A 198 58.78 -29.59 10.45
CA PRO A 198 57.74 -30.60 10.60
C PRO A 198 56.44 -29.97 11.11
N ILE A 199 55.31 -30.29 10.46
CA ILE A 199 54.03 -29.63 10.71
C ILE A 199 53.60 -29.68 12.19
N LYS A 200 53.93 -30.77 12.91
CA LYS A 200 53.68 -30.89 14.35
C LYS A 200 54.36 -29.80 15.17
N GLN A 201 55.62 -29.47 14.88
CA GLN A 201 56.36 -28.41 15.60
C GLN A 201 55.74 -27.03 15.36
N VAL A 202 55.24 -26.77 14.14
CA VAL A 202 54.56 -25.52 13.80
C VAL A 202 53.28 -25.35 14.63
N PHE A 203 52.45 -26.40 14.72
CA PHE A 203 51.26 -26.40 15.56
C PHE A 203 51.60 -26.33 17.06
N GLU A 204 52.68 -26.97 17.55
CA GLU A 204 53.13 -26.81 18.95
C GLU A 204 53.52 -25.35 19.27
N VAL A 205 54.14 -24.62 18.34
CA VAL A 205 54.47 -23.19 18.56
C VAL A 205 53.22 -22.30 18.50
N ILE A 206 52.27 -22.59 17.61
CA ILE A 206 50.96 -21.90 17.59
C ILE A 206 50.21 -22.17 18.90
N SER A 207 50.21 -23.42 19.38
CA SER A 207 49.59 -23.83 20.64
C SER A 207 50.13 -23.04 21.83
N ARG A 208 51.45 -23.06 22.04
CA ARG A 208 52.12 -22.35 23.13
C ARG A 208 51.91 -20.82 23.11
N ARG A 209 51.57 -20.24 21.96
CA ARG A 209 51.35 -18.80 21.79
C ARG A 209 49.88 -18.36 21.83
N SER A 210 48.94 -19.24 21.48
CA SER A 210 47.49 -18.96 21.45
C SER A 210 46.72 -19.55 22.63
N GLY A 211 47.25 -20.58 23.29
CA GLY A 211 46.55 -21.38 24.29
C GLY A 211 45.64 -22.46 23.70
N LEU A 212 45.66 -22.67 22.37
CA LEU A 212 44.92 -23.76 21.72
C LEU A 212 45.66 -25.10 21.84
N ASN A 213 44.93 -26.18 22.07
CA ASN A 213 45.44 -27.55 22.05
C ASN A 213 45.14 -28.17 20.68
N PHE A 214 46.14 -28.81 20.06
CA PHE A 214 45.96 -29.53 18.79
C PHE A 214 46.13 -31.03 19.01
N ILE A 215 45.12 -31.80 18.60
CA ILE A 215 45.15 -33.26 18.55
C ILE A 215 45.27 -33.66 17.08
N PHE A 216 46.06 -34.68 16.76
CA PHE A 216 46.21 -35.21 15.42
C PHE A 216 45.58 -36.60 15.32
N ASP A 217 44.77 -36.82 14.28
CA ASP A 217 44.34 -38.16 13.89
C ASP A 217 45.54 -39.02 13.46
N LYS A 218 45.45 -40.34 13.67
CA LYS A 218 46.51 -41.32 13.40
C LYS A 218 47.00 -41.31 11.95
N ASP A 219 46.13 -40.92 11.02
CA ASP A 219 46.38 -40.91 9.58
C ASP A 219 47.05 -39.59 9.11
N VAL A 220 47.32 -38.64 10.01
CA VAL A 220 48.07 -37.41 9.71
C VAL A 220 49.57 -37.65 9.73
N LYS A 221 50.24 -37.33 8.62
CA LYS A 221 51.70 -37.40 8.46
C LYS A 221 52.39 -36.25 9.21
N THR A 222 52.61 -36.40 10.52
CA THR A 222 53.15 -35.36 11.41
C THR A 222 54.58 -34.87 11.09
N ASP A 223 55.34 -35.58 10.24
CA ASP A 223 56.66 -35.19 9.74
C ASP A 223 56.64 -34.51 8.35
N THR A 224 55.46 -34.14 7.81
CA THR A 224 55.45 -33.32 6.58
C THR A 224 56.09 -31.97 6.85
N ARG A 225 57.15 -31.67 6.09
CA ARG A 225 57.87 -30.40 6.18
C ARG A 225 57.08 -29.32 5.46
N THR A 226 56.81 -28.23 6.18
CA THR A 226 56.03 -27.11 5.69
C THR A 226 56.80 -25.80 5.89
N SER A 227 56.65 -24.88 4.94
CA SER A 227 57.29 -23.57 4.96
C SER A 227 56.19 -22.51 4.99
N ILE A 228 56.14 -21.72 6.07
CA ILE A 228 55.11 -20.70 6.26
C ILE A 228 55.73 -19.41 6.80
N PHE A 229 55.32 -18.29 6.21
CA PHE A 229 55.83 -16.96 6.56
C PHE A 229 54.63 -16.02 6.70
N LEU A 230 54.30 -15.68 7.94
CA LEU A 230 53.18 -14.81 8.27
C LEU A 230 53.66 -13.70 9.20
N LYS A 231 53.43 -12.45 8.80
CA LYS A 231 53.71 -11.25 9.58
C LYS A 231 52.41 -10.54 9.89
N ASN A 232 52.16 -10.22 11.16
CA ASN A 232 50.96 -9.52 11.63
C ASN A 232 49.64 -10.18 11.14
N SER A 233 49.59 -11.51 11.17
CA SER A 233 48.42 -12.31 10.75
C SER A 233 47.63 -12.78 11.96
N THR A 234 46.41 -13.28 11.78
CA THR A 234 45.61 -13.86 12.89
C THR A 234 46.00 -15.33 13.13
N VAL A 235 45.79 -15.83 14.35
CA VAL A 235 45.94 -17.27 14.67
C VAL A 235 45.04 -18.12 13.76
N GLU A 236 43.82 -17.64 13.49
CA GLU A 236 42.89 -18.23 12.51
C GLU A 236 43.50 -18.35 11.11
N SER A 237 44.13 -17.29 10.62
CA SER A 237 44.81 -17.28 9.31
C SER A 237 45.99 -18.27 9.28
N ALA A 238 46.79 -18.31 10.35
CA ALA A 238 47.92 -19.24 10.44
C ALA A 238 47.47 -20.71 10.38
N ILE A 239 46.40 -21.06 11.11
CA ILE A 239 45.81 -22.40 11.09
C ILE A 239 45.19 -22.70 9.72
N TYR A 240 44.39 -21.78 9.16
CA TYR A 240 43.77 -21.92 7.84
C TYR A 240 44.80 -22.22 6.74
N TYR A 241 45.91 -21.46 6.68
CA TYR A 241 46.94 -21.67 5.66
C TYR A 241 47.70 -23.00 5.86
N LEU A 242 48.01 -23.39 7.10
CA LEU A 242 48.67 -24.68 7.36
C LEU A 242 47.80 -25.86 6.94
N LEU A 243 46.50 -25.82 7.24
CA LEU A 243 45.55 -26.86 6.85
C LEU A 243 45.42 -26.92 5.31
N MET A 244 45.21 -25.76 4.66
CA MET A 244 45.06 -25.66 3.21
C MET A 244 46.32 -26.14 2.45
N THR A 245 47.52 -25.74 2.87
CA THR A 245 48.78 -26.14 2.21
C THR A 245 49.10 -27.63 2.39
N ASN A 246 48.70 -28.25 3.51
CA ASN A 246 49.02 -29.65 3.80
C ASN A 246 47.86 -30.64 3.53
N GLN A 247 46.76 -30.18 2.91
CA GLN A 247 45.54 -30.97 2.64
C GLN A 247 44.94 -31.60 3.92
N LEU A 248 44.94 -30.83 5.00
CA LEU A 248 44.33 -31.21 6.28
C LEU A 248 43.05 -30.40 6.51
N GLU A 249 42.20 -30.89 7.40
CA GLU A 249 41.02 -30.19 7.88
C GLU A 249 40.90 -30.33 9.42
N GLN A 250 40.05 -29.51 10.04
CA GLN A 250 39.90 -29.41 11.49
C GLN A 250 38.47 -29.64 11.97
N GLN A 251 38.34 -30.15 13.20
CA GLN A 251 37.11 -30.14 13.99
C GLN A 251 37.41 -29.46 15.33
N VAL A 252 36.55 -28.53 15.75
CA VAL A 252 36.65 -27.92 17.10
C VAL A 252 35.95 -28.85 18.08
N MET A 253 36.71 -29.50 18.96
CA MET A 253 36.15 -30.45 19.93
C MET A 253 35.63 -29.77 21.19
N ASP A 254 36.30 -28.70 21.63
CA ASP A 254 36.01 -27.99 22.88
C ASP A 254 36.58 -26.55 22.82
N GLY A 255 36.24 -25.72 23.81
CA GLY A 255 36.57 -24.29 23.90
C GLY A 255 38.06 -23.91 23.76
N ASN A 256 38.99 -24.86 23.92
CA ASN A 256 40.41 -24.67 23.63
C ASN A 256 41.03 -25.79 22.76
N THR A 257 40.27 -26.78 22.29
CA THR A 257 40.85 -28.02 21.71
C THR A 257 40.33 -28.31 20.30
N ILE A 258 41.27 -28.57 19.38
CA ILE A 258 41.02 -28.74 17.94
C ILE A 258 41.64 -30.07 17.49
N LEU A 259 40.83 -30.93 16.86
CA LEU A 259 41.29 -32.13 16.15
C LEU A 259 41.68 -31.75 14.72
N ILE A 260 42.81 -32.27 14.25
CA ILE A 260 43.33 -32.11 12.89
C ILE A 260 43.37 -33.49 12.23
N TYR A 261 42.81 -33.60 11.03
CA TYR A 261 42.71 -34.85 10.26
C TYR A 261 42.97 -34.63 8.76
N PRO A 262 43.24 -35.67 7.95
CA PRO A 262 43.46 -35.52 6.52
C PRO A 262 42.16 -35.16 5.79
N ASN A 263 42.19 -34.20 4.86
CA ASN A 263 41.02 -33.81 4.06
C ASN A 263 40.73 -34.84 2.96
N ILE A 264 40.18 -35.99 3.38
CA ILE A 264 39.82 -37.12 2.52
C ILE A 264 38.38 -37.57 2.79
N ALA A 265 37.68 -38.02 1.74
CA ALA A 265 36.27 -38.39 1.77
C ALA A 265 35.82 -39.34 2.91
N PRO A 266 36.59 -40.37 3.36
CA PRO A 266 36.19 -41.16 4.52
C PRO A 266 36.31 -40.39 5.84
N LYS A 267 37.34 -39.54 6.00
CA LYS A 267 37.59 -38.79 7.24
C LYS A 267 36.67 -37.59 7.42
N LEU A 268 36.29 -36.93 6.32
CA LEU A 268 35.19 -35.96 6.33
C LEU A 268 33.91 -36.61 6.88
N LYS A 269 33.57 -37.83 6.45
CA LYS A 269 32.39 -38.56 7.00
C LYS A 269 32.54 -39.02 8.45
N GLU A 270 33.75 -39.08 8.99
CA GLU A 270 34.06 -39.52 10.37
C GLU A 270 34.05 -38.33 11.35
N TYR A 271 34.58 -37.17 10.95
CA TYR A 271 34.84 -36.01 11.83
C TYR A 271 34.13 -34.71 11.43
N GLN A 272 33.47 -34.62 10.27
CA GLN A 272 32.71 -33.42 9.90
C GLN A 272 31.34 -33.43 10.58
N GLU A 273 31.13 -32.48 11.49
CA GLU A 273 29.84 -32.31 12.17
C GLU A 273 28.74 -31.83 11.21
N MET A 274 27.71 -32.67 11.07
CA MET A 274 26.54 -32.40 10.22
C MET A 274 25.41 -31.83 11.08
N VAL A 275 25.08 -30.56 10.84
CA VAL A 275 24.00 -29.83 11.50
C VAL A 275 22.72 -29.99 10.67
N ILE A 276 21.60 -30.27 11.35
CA ILE A 276 20.26 -30.22 10.73
C ILE A 276 19.66 -28.85 11.03
N LYS A 277 19.21 -28.13 9.99
CA LYS A 277 18.43 -26.90 10.14
C LYS A 277 17.18 -26.96 9.27
N THR A 278 16.04 -26.68 9.89
CA THR A 278 14.76 -26.50 9.21
C THR A 278 14.57 -25.03 8.88
N PHE A 279 14.31 -24.73 7.62
CA PHE A 279 13.95 -23.41 7.12
C PHE A 279 12.44 -23.39 6.87
N TYR A 280 11.72 -22.58 7.64
CA TYR A 280 10.32 -22.25 7.39
C TYR A 280 10.28 -21.06 6.42
N LEU A 281 9.42 -21.12 5.41
CA LEU A 281 9.38 -20.12 4.34
C LEU A 281 8.03 -19.39 4.35
N ALA A 282 8.07 -18.07 4.37
CA ALA A 282 6.89 -17.22 4.51
C ALA A 282 6.32 -16.73 3.16
N ASN A 283 7.16 -16.64 2.13
CA ASN A 283 6.82 -16.04 0.83
C ASN A 283 7.24 -16.94 -0.35
N ALA A 284 8.39 -17.61 -0.26
CA ALA A 284 8.93 -18.47 -1.31
C ALA A 284 8.47 -19.94 -1.17
N GLU A 285 8.38 -20.64 -2.31
CA GLU A 285 8.06 -22.06 -2.35
C GLU A 285 9.23 -22.94 -1.86
N ALA A 286 8.96 -23.87 -0.95
CA ALA A 286 9.91 -24.88 -0.48
C ALA A 286 10.51 -25.73 -1.61
N LYS A 287 9.75 -26.01 -2.67
CA LYS A 287 10.21 -26.71 -3.87
C LYS A 287 11.36 -25.97 -4.57
N THR A 288 11.15 -24.68 -4.80
CA THR A 288 12.09 -23.80 -5.50
C THR A 288 13.32 -23.50 -4.64
N ILE A 289 13.15 -23.22 -3.35
CA ILE A 289 14.26 -23.06 -2.39
C ILE A 289 15.08 -24.35 -2.27
N GLY A 290 14.43 -25.50 -2.05
CA GLY A 290 15.11 -26.78 -1.85
C GLY A 290 15.93 -27.22 -3.07
N ASN A 291 15.45 -26.94 -4.29
CA ASN A 291 16.20 -27.18 -5.53
C ASN A 291 17.39 -26.23 -5.69
N THR A 292 17.24 -24.94 -5.35
CA THR A 292 18.34 -23.97 -5.32
C THR A 292 19.44 -24.40 -4.34
N LEU A 293 19.08 -24.83 -3.13
CA LEU A 293 20.05 -25.30 -2.13
C LEU A 293 20.78 -26.58 -2.57
N LYS A 294 20.07 -27.58 -3.11
CA LYS A 294 20.67 -28.79 -3.71
C LYS A 294 21.67 -28.45 -4.82
N THR A 295 21.39 -27.43 -5.63
CA THR A 295 22.21 -27.06 -6.80
C THR A 295 23.44 -26.24 -6.41
N ILE A 296 23.28 -25.20 -5.58
CA ILE A 296 24.38 -24.29 -5.21
C ILE A 296 25.30 -24.92 -4.17
N LEU A 297 24.75 -25.57 -3.14
CA LEU A 297 25.53 -26.14 -2.04
C LEU A 297 25.98 -27.58 -2.30
N LYS A 298 25.50 -28.21 -3.40
CA LYS A 298 25.71 -29.64 -3.71
C LYS A 298 25.26 -30.59 -2.58
N SER A 299 24.42 -30.09 -1.66
CA SER A 299 23.91 -30.78 -0.47
C SER A 299 23.06 -31.98 -0.85
N ARG A 300 23.40 -33.16 -0.30
CA ARG A 300 22.70 -34.42 -0.59
C ARG A 300 21.43 -34.59 0.24
N ASP A 301 21.51 -34.26 1.53
CA ASP A 301 20.46 -34.49 2.51
C ASP A 301 19.55 -33.24 2.62
N VAL A 302 18.78 -32.96 1.56
CA VAL A 302 17.80 -31.86 1.51
C VAL A 302 16.39 -32.40 1.25
N VAL A 303 15.56 -32.35 2.30
CA VAL A 303 14.15 -32.78 2.29
C VAL A 303 13.25 -31.54 2.15
N ILE A 304 12.17 -31.68 1.39
CA ILE A 304 11.23 -30.60 1.08
C ILE A 304 9.85 -31.08 1.54
N ASP A 305 9.17 -30.28 2.37
CA ASP A 305 7.77 -30.49 2.75
C ASP A 305 6.92 -29.39 2.11
N GLU A 306 6.19 -29.75 1.06
CA GLU A 306 5.30 -28.85 0.32
C GLU A 306 3.99 -28.58 1.06
N LYS A 307 3.63 -29.39 2.07
CA LYS A 307 2.42 -29.21 2.89
C LYS A 307 2.62 -28.20 4.03
N LEU A 308 3.83 -28.14 4.58
CA LEU A 308 4.22 -27.20 5.64
C LEU A 308 5.11 -26.03 5.14
N ASN A 309 5.31 -25.94 3.82
CA ASN A 309 6.22 -24.99 3.14
C ASN A 309 7.57 -24.81 3.85
N LEU A 310 8.25 -25.93 4.12
CA LEU A 310 9.55 -25.94 4.80
C LEU A 310 10.58 -26.81 4.09
N VAL A 311 11.86 -26.48 4.30
CA VAL A 311 13.01 -27.20 3.75
C VAL A 311 13.91 -27.62 4.91
N ILE A 312 14.15 -28.91 5.04
CA ILE A 312 15.06 -29.48 6.05
C ILE A 312 16.37 -29.78 5.35
N VAL A 313 17.45 -29.10 5.79
CA VAL A 313 18.81 -29.28 5.26
C VAL A 313 19.66 -29.92 6.33
N ARG A 314 20.42 -30.96 5.96
CA ARG A 314 21.48 -31.53 6.79
C ARG A 314 22.82 -31.39 6.07
N ASP A 315 23.66 -30.49 6.59
CA ASP A 315 24.98 -30.20 6.03
C ASP A 315 25.93 -29.70 7.12
N ASN A 316 27.19 -29.43 6.78
CA ASN A 316 28.15 -28.85 7.72
C ASN A 316 27.73 -27.43 8.16
N ALA A 317 28.24 -26.99 9.32
CA ALA A 317 27.86 -25.72 9.94
C ALA A 317 28.17 -24.45 9.12
N GLU A 318 29.05 -24.52 8.10
CA GLU A 318 29.32 -23.40 7.19
C GLU A 318 28.32 -23.39 6.03
N ALA A 319 28.04 -24.54 5.41
CA ALA A 319 27.02 -24.69 4.38
C ALA A 319 25.61 -24.33 4.90
N ILE A 320 25.28 -24.68 6.14
CA ILE A 320 24.01 -24.27 6.79
C ILE A 320 23.90 -22.74 6.97
N ARG A 321 25.01 -22.05 7.28
CA ARG A 321 25.04 -20.56 7.32
C ARG A 321 24.94 -19.94 5.92
N LEU A 322 25.44 -20.62 4.90
CA LEU A 322 25.32 -20.21 3.51
C LEU A 322 23.89 -20.41 3.00
N ALA A 323 23.25 -21.53 3.35
CA ALA A 323 21.83 -21.78 3.13
C ALA A 323 20.96 -20.71 3.79
N GLU A 324 21.25 -20.34 5.03
CA GLU A 324 20.53 -19.29 5.75
C GLU A 324 20.59 -17.92 5.04
N LYS A 325 21.75 -17.55 4.48
CA LYS A 325 21.86 -16.34 3.63
C LYS A 325 21.06 -16.48 2.33
N LEU A 326 21.15 -17.60 1.65
CA LEU A 326 20.44 -17.85 0.38
C LEU A 326 18.92 -17.84 0.58
N VAL A 327 18.42 -18.43 1.67
CA VAL A 327 17.02 -18.39 2.07
C VAL A 327 16.60 -16.96 2.39
N ALA A 328 17.35 -16.23 3.24
CA ALA A 328 17.03 -14.85 3.59
C ALA A 328 17.06 -13.87 2.39
N ALA A 329 17.85 -14.17 1.36
CA ALA A 329 17.90 -13.39 0.12
C ALA A 329 16.73 -13.70 -0.85
N GLN A 330 16.09 -14.87 -0.71
CA GLN A 330 15.11 -15.38 -1.68
C GLN A 330 13.67 -15.50 -1.12
N ASP A 331 13.49 -15.65 0.19
CA ASP A 331 12.19 -15.64 0.89
C ASP A 331 11.63 -14.23 1.09
N ILE A 332 11.80 -13.38 0.07
CA ILE A 332 11.29 -12.01 0.04
C ILE A 332 9.80 -11.99 -0.33
N ALA A 333 9.05 -11.08 0.27
CA ALA A 333 7.63 -10.93 -0.02
C ALA A 333 7.38 -10.47 -1.46
N GLU A 334 6.44 -11.13 -2.13
CA GLU A 334 6.04 -10.80 -3.49
C GLU A 334 5.51 -9.35 -3.57
N PRO A 335 5.82 -8.60 -4.64
CA PRO A 335 5.31 -7.25 -4.81
C PRO A 335 3.87 -7.30 -5.34
N GLU A 336 3.06 -6.34 -4.89
CA GLU A 336 1.61 -6.31 -5.12
C GLU A 336 1.16 -4.86 -5.39
N VAL A 337 0.22 -4.71 -6.32
CA VAL A 337 -0.31 -3.42 -6.78
C VAL A 337 -1.83 -3.41 -6.64
N MET A 338 -2.39 -2.28 -6.18
CA MET A 338 -3.81 -1.98 -6.32
C MET A 338 -4.02 -1.25 -7.64
N LEU A 339 -4.94 -1.73 -8.47
CA LEU A 339 -5.34 -1.09 -9.71
C LEU A 339 -6.69 -0.42 -9.48
N ASP A 340 -6.68 0.91 -9.45
CA ASP A 340 -7.89 1.73 -9.49
C ASP A 340 -8.18 2.05 -10.97
N VAL A 341 -9.35 1.65 -11.46
CA VAL A 341 -9.83 1.98 -12.81
C VAL A 341 -11.00 2.93 -12.68
N GLU A 342 -11.03 4.01 -13.45
CA GLU A 342 -12.14 4.96 -13.48
C GLU A 342 -12.76 5.05 -14.87
N ILE A 343 -14.08 4.92 -14.92
CA ILE A 343 -14.91 4.99 -16.13
C ILE A 343 -15.90 6.13 -15.92
N LEU A 344 -15.83 7.16 -16.77
CA LEU A 344 -16.76 8.27 -16.79
C LEU A 344 -17.50 8.29 -18.14
N GLU A 345 -18.82 8.20 -18.13
CA GLU A 345 -19.68 8.42 -19.30
C GLU A 345 -20.71 9.51 -19.02
N VAL A 346 -20.65 10.59 -19.79
CA VAL A 346 -21.63 11.68 -19.79
C VAL A 346 -22.47 11.57 -21.06
N LYS A 347 -23.79 11.39 -20.91
CA LYS A 347 -24.74 11.38 -22.03
C LYS A 347 -25.71 12.56 -21.93
N ARG A 348 -25.85 13.32 -23.02
CA ARG A 348 -26.79 14.44 -23.16
C ARG A 348 -27.65 14.23 -24.40
N THR A 349 -28.96 14.20 -24.22
CA THR A 349 -29.97 14.13 -25.28
C THR A 349 -30.83 15.39 -25.28
N ARG A 350 -31.09 15.96 -26.45
CA ARG A 350 -32.01 17.09 -26.63
C ARG A 350 -32.91 16.81 -27.82
N LEU A 351 -34.21 16.70 -27.58
CA LEU A 351 -35.22 16.50 -28.61
C LEU A 351 -36.15 17.71 -28.63
N MET A 352 -36.41 18.26 -29.80
CA MET A 352 -37.32 19.40 -30.00
C MET A 352 -38.26 19.13 -31.18
N ASP A 353 -39.55 18.98 -30.87
CA ASP A 353 -40.65 18.97 -31.84
C ASP A 353 -41.33 20.34 -31.82
N LEU A 354 -41.27 21.11 -32.92
CA LEU A 354 -41.94 22.41 -32.98
C LEU A 354 -42.56 22.70 -34.36
N GLY A 355 -43.87 22.97 -34.35
CA GLY A 355 -44.59 23.56 -35.48
C GLY A 355 -45.98 22.96 -35.68
N ILE A 356 -46.46 23.03 -36.91
CA ILE A 356 -47.78 22.54 -37.30
C ILE A 356 -47.59 21.42 -38.33
N ASP A 357 -48.08 20.22 -37.99
CA ASP A 357 -48.02 19.05 -38.87
C ASP A 357 -49.25 19.06 -39.77
N TRP A 358 -49.01 19.25 -41.07
CA TRP A 358 -50.03 19.37 -42.11
C TRP A 358 -50.26 18.02 -42.81
N PRO A 359 -51.49 17.70 -43.24
CA PRO A 359 -51.81 16.39 -43.81
C PRO A 359 -51.05 16.15 -45.12
N ALA A 360 -50.13 15.19 -45.11
CA ALA A 360 -49.23 14.87 -46.23
C ALA A 360 -49.93 14.32 -47.49
N LYS A 361 -51.24 14.05 -47.43
CA LYS A 361 -52.08 13.60 -48.55
C LYS A 361 -53.49 14.18 -48.39
N ALA A 362 -54.04 14.75 -49.46
CA ALA A 362 -55.45 15.09 -49.57
C ALA A 362 -56.09 14.22 -50.67
N VAL A 363 -57.20 13.54 -50.37
CA VAL A 363 -57.86 12.65 -51.34
C VAL A 363 -58.99 13.41 -52.03
N PHE A 364 -58.69 13.94 -53.21
CA PHE A 364 -59.68 14.54 -54.09
C PHE A 364 -60.47 13.44 -54.79
N THR A 365 -61.77 13.34 -54.49
CA THR A 365 -62.71 12.39 -55.13
C THR A 365 -63.75 13.19 -55.91
N PRO A 366 -64.03 12.88 -57.19
CA PRO A 366 -65.15 13.51 -57.87
C PRO A 366 -66.46 13.18 -57.14
N ILE A 367 -67.36 14.14 -57.02
CA ILE A 367 -68.69 13.95 -56.42
C ILE A 367 -69.68 13.71 -57.56
N ASN A 368 -70.34 12.55 -57.55
CA ASN A 368 -71.40 12.23 -58.51
C ASN A 368 -72.58 13.20 -58.28
N SER A 369 -73.18 13.70 -59.36
CA SER A 369 -74.26 14.70 -59.30
C SER A 369 -75.61 14.14 -58.82
N LYS A 370 -75.64 12.88 -58.35
CA LYS A 370 -76.77 12.21 -57.70
C LYS A 370 -76.32 11.76 -56.31
N ASN A 371 -77.13 12.01 -55.28
CA ASN A 371 -76.85 11.56 -53.91
C ASN A 371 -77.08 10.04 -53.77
N GLY A 372 -76.16 9.23 -54.29
CA GLY A 372 -76.21 7.77 -54.21
C GLY A 372 -74.84 7.15 -54.48
N THR A 373 -74.55 6.02 -53.83
CA THR A 373 -73.27 5.31 -53.90
C THR A 373 -73.15 4.40 -55.14
N ASP A 374 -73.49 4.94 -56.31
CA ASP A 374 -73.28 4.29 -57.61
C ASP A 374 -72.09 4.91 -58.36
N GLY A 375 -71.36 4.06 -59.08
CA GLY A 375 -70.05 4.37 -59.66
C GLY A 375 -70.03 5.44 -60.76
N PHE A 376 -68.84 6.00 -60.99
CA PHE A 376 -68.59 7.03 -62.00
C PHE A 376 -68.62 6.45 -63.42
N ASN A 377 -69.25 7.18 -64.33
CA ASN A 377 -69.24 6.94 -65.77
C ASN A 377 -68.30 7.93 -66.45
N LEU A 378 -67.81 7.63 -67.66
CA LEU A 378 -66.89 8.53 -68.38
C LEU A 378 -67.45 9.96 -68.55
N ARG A 379 -68.77 10.10 -68.73
CA ARG A 379 -69.47 11.39 -68.86
C ARG A 379 -69.50 12.25 -67.59
N ASP A 380 -69.24 11.66 -66.43
CA ASP A 380 -69.15 12.41 -65.17
C ASP A 380 -67.85 13.24 -65.09
N PHE A 381 -66.80 12.83 -65.83
CA PHE A 381 -65.54 13.56 -65.96
C PHE A 381 -65.62 14.74 -66.95
N ASP A 382 -66.47 14.67 -67.99
CA ASP A 382 -66.67 15.75 -68.96
C ASP A 382 -67.14 17.08 -68.31
N ASN A 383 -67.76 16.99 -67.13
CA ASN A 383 -68.32 18.11 -66.38
C ASN A 383 -67.68 18.26 -64.99
N LEU A 384 -66.38 17.97 -64.88
CA LEU A 384 -65.63 18.13 -63.64
C LEU A 384 -65.31 19.62 -63.40
N ASN A 385 -65.92 20.20 -62.37
CA ASN A 385 -65.67 21.58 -61.93
C ASN A 385 -65.29 21.62 -60.44
N ARG A 386 -64.90 22.80 -59.93
CA ARG A 386 -64.48 22.97 -58.52
C ARG A 386 -65.53 22.48 -57.50
N ASP A 387 -66.82 22.63 -57.83
CA ASP A 387 -67.94 22.32 -56.95
C ASP A 387 -68.31 20.82 -56.99
N ARG A 388 -67.69 20.06 -57.91
CA ARG A 388 -67.79 18.60 -58.07
C ARG A 388 -66.51 17.84 -57.69
N ILE A 389 -65.50 18.52 -57.12
CA ILE A 389 -64.32 17.86 -56.55
C ILE A 389 -64.43 17.92 -55.03
N GLY A 390 -64.77 16.78 -54.41
CA GLY A 390 -64.81 16.64 -52.97
C GLY A 390 -63.43 16.36 -52.39
N VAL A 391 -63.08 17.03 -51.29
CA VAL A 391 -62.03 16.54 -50.40
C VAL A 391 -62.65 15.46 -49.52
N ASN A 392 -62.22 14.22 -49.70
CA ASN A 392 -62.75 13.07 -48.97
C ASN A 392 -61.85 12.73 -47.78
N GLY A 393 -62.47 12.43 -46.63
CA GLY A 393 -61.79 12.23 -45.35
C GLY A 393 -61.55 13.53 -44.57
N THR A 394 -61.19 13.37 -43.29
CA THR A 394 -60.79 14.50 -42.43
C THR A 394 -59.38 14.96 -42.78
N LEU A 395 -59.13 16.27 -42.68
CA LEU A 395 -57.80 16.88 -42.74
C LEU A 395 -57.37 17.26 -41.31
N PRO A 396 -56.83 16.32 -40.50
CA PRO A 396 -56.32 16.65 -39.18
C PRO A 396 -55.11 17.58 -39.30
N VAL A 397 -55.10 18.64 -38.50
CA VAL A 397 -53.97 19.55 -38.33
C VAL A 397 -53.53 19.46 -36.88
N THR A 398 -52.28 19.07 -36.64
CA THR A 398 -51.77 18.77 -35.30
C THR A 398 -50.64 19.74 -34.95
N VAL A 399 -50.78 20.46 -33.84
CA VAL A 399 -49.69 21.31 -33.32
C VAL A 399 -48.74 20.46 -32.50
N LYS A 400 -47.44 20.54 -32.81
CA LYS A 400 -46.35 19.93 -32.06
C LYS A 400 -45.58 21.02 -31.33
N ALA A 401 -45.44 20.89 -30.02
CA ALA A 401 -44.73 21.81 -29.15
C ALA A 401 -44.17 21.05 -27.94
N ASN A 402 -43.12 20.27 -28.18
CA ASN A 402 -42.46 19.42 -27.20
C ASN A 402 -40.96 19.70 -27.21
N LYS A 403 -40.36 19.84 -26.03
CA LYS A 403 -38.90 19.94 -25.88
C LYS A 403 -38.47 19.13 -24.66
N ASN A 404 -37.62 18.14 -24.90
CA ASN A 404 -37.13 17.21 -23.89
C ASN A 404 -35.61 17.27 -23.84
N ASP A 405 -35.06 17.84 -22.77
CA ASP A 405 -33.63 17.81 -22.46
C ASP A 405 -33.39 16.74 -21.39
N GLY A 406 -32.48 15.81 -21.64
CA GLY A 406 -32.08 14.77 -20.71
C GLY A 406 -30.57 14.68 -20.58
N ASP A 407 -30.05 14.82 -19.36
CA ASP A 407 -28.64 14.69 -19.04
C ASP A 407 -28.44 13.51 -18.07
N SER A 408 -27.40 12.72 -18.30
CA SER A 408 -27.05 11.54 -17.51
C SER A 408 -25.53 11.43 -17.34
N ASN A 409 -25.10 10.94 -16.18
CA ASN A 409 -23.69 10.75 -15.84
C ASN A 409 -23.51 9.39 -15.14
N LEU A 410 -22.57 8.60 -15.63
CA LEU A 410 -22.18 7.30 -15.09
C LEU A 410 -20.71 7.36 -14.67
N LEU A 411 -20.45 7.15 -13.38
CA LEU A 411 -19.12 6.95 -12.83
C LEU A 411 -19.03 5.53 -12.25
N ALA A 412 -18.06 4.74 -12.70
CA ALA A 412 -17.73 3.44 -12.12
C ALA A 412 -16.23 3.39 -11.80
N ASN A 413 -15.89 2.99 -10.57
CA ASN A 413 -14.52 2.98 -10.07
C ASN A 413 -14.07 1.61 -9.51
N PRO A 414 -14.09 0.53 -10.31
CA PRO A 414 -13.64 -0.79 -9.85
C PRO A 414 -12.16 -0.78 -9.42
N ARG A 415 -11.89 -1.42 -8.28
CA ARG A 415 -10.56 -1.50 -7.65
C ARG A 415 -10.18 -2.97 -7.45
N ILE A 416 -8.93 -3.34 -7.76
CA ILE A 416 -8.43 -4.68 -7.44
C ILE A 416 -6.94 -4.70 -7.08
N ARG A 417 -6.61 -5.42 -6.00
CA ARG A 417 -5.25 -5.79 -5.62
C ARG A 417 -4.82 -7.05 -6.36
N VAL A 418 -3.68 -7.00 -7.04
CA VAL A 418 -3.13 -8.09 -7.85
C VAL A 418 -1.63 -8.25 -7.55
N ARG A 419 -1.15 -9.50 -7.57
CA ARG A 419 0.28 -9.81 -7.38
C ARG A 419 1.04 -9.72 -8.69
N ASN A 420 2.35 -9.53 -8.60
CA ASN A 420 3.23 -9.48 -9.77
C ASN A 420 3.14 -10.75 -10.62
N LYS A 421 2.83 -10.60 -11.91
CA LYS A 421 2.62 -11.66 -12.92
C LYS A 421 1.40 -12.56 -12.71
N GLU A 422 0.57 -12.33 -11.70
CA GLU A 422 -0.72 -13.01 -11.58
C GLU A 422 -1.78 -12.37 -12.49
N LYS A 423 -2.70 -13.20 -13.01
CA LYS A 423 -3.86 -12.75 -13.78
C LYS A 423 -5.06 -12.62 -12.86
N ALA A 424 -5.65 -11.44 -12.80
CA ALA A 424 -6.89 -11.19 -12.07
C ALA A 424 -8.03 -10.82 -13.02
N LYS A 425 -9.25 -11.24 -12.66
CA LYS A 425 -10.50 -10.84 -13.30
C LYS A 425 -11.50 -10.35 -12.25
N VAL A 426 -12.08 -9.18 -12.47
CA VAL A 426 -13.27 -8.68 -11.76
C VAL A 426 -14.41 -8.59 -12.77
N MET A 427 -15.63 -8.89 -12.31
CA MET A 427 -16.85 -8.68 -13.07
C MET A 427 -17.92 -8.17 -12.10
N ILE A 428 -18.45 -6.97 -12.37
CA ILE A 428 -19.52 -6.34 -11.59
C ILE A 428 -20.68 -6.08 -12.53
N GLY A 429 -21.78 -6.80 -12.38
CA GLY A 429 -22.90 -6.74 -13.32
C GLY A 429 -23.95 -7.83 -13.14
N ASP A 430 -24.96 -7.77 -13.99
CA ASP A 430 -26.08 -8.71 -14.06
C ASP A 430 -25.87 -9.77 -15.15
N LYS A 431 -26.66 -10.85 -15.10
CA LYS A 431 -26.71 -11.90 -16.13
C LYS A 431 -28.08 -11.90 -16.80
N LEU A 432 -28.17 -11.42 -18.03
CA LEU A 432 -29.43 -11.36 -18.78
C LEU A 432 -29.76 -12.72 -19.44
N PRO A 433 -30.94 -13.32 -19.17
CA PRO A 433 -31.35 -14.57 -19.82
C PRO A 433 -31.88 -14.30 -21.24
N VAL A 434 -31.11 -14.71 -22.25
CA VAL A 434 -31.51 -14.72 -23.66
C VAL A 434 -32.19 -16.07 -23.96
N ILE A 435 -33.51 -16.02 -24.19
CA ILE A 435 -34.31 -17.21 -24.52
C ILE A 435 -34.29 -17.42 -26.04
N THR A 436 -33.77 -18.57 -26.47
CA THR A 436 -33.74 -19.01 -27.87
C THR A 436 -34.67 -20.20 -28.06
N SER A 437 -35.86 -19.92 -28.61
CA SER A 437 -36.84 -20.92 -29.00
C SER A 437 -36.43 -21.61 -30.30
N THR A 438 -36.26 -22.93 -30.26
CA THR A 438 -35.98 -23.76 -31.45
C THR A 438 -37.19 -24.64 -31.75
N ILE A 439 -37.78 -24.46 -32.93
CA ILE A 439 -38.88 -25.28 -33.43
C ILE A 439 -38.27 -26.45 -34.20
N SER A 440 -38.44 -27.68 -33.70
CA SER A 440 -37.94 -28.86 -34.41
C SER A 440 -38.89 -29.23 -35.55
N SER A 441 -38.36 -29.27 -36.79
CA SER A 441 -39.11 -29.53 -38.02
C SER A 441 -39.49 -31.01 -38.20
N GLY A 442 -40.28 -31.55 -37.27
CA GLY A 442 -40.85 -32.90 -37.30
C GLY A 442 -42.36 -32.91 -37.07
N VAL A 443 -43.03 -34.00 -37.47
CA VAL A 443 -44.48 -34.19 -37.26
C VAL A 443 -44.77 -34.29 -35.76
N GLY A 444 -45.21 -33.18 -35.17
CA GLY A 444 -45.37 -33.02 -33.71
C GLY A 444 -44.92 -31.65 -33.20
N GLY A 445 -44.01 -30.96 -33.92
CA GLY A 445 -43.77 -29.52 -33.76
C GLY A 445 -43.39 -29.03 -32.36
N PHE A 446 -42.57 -29.79 -31.62
CA PHE A 446 -42.13 -29.38 -30.28
C PHE A 446 -41.30 -28.08 -30.34
N ASN A 447 -41.73 -27.07 -29.58
CA ASN A 447 -40.97 -25.85 -29.34
C ASN A 447 -40.09 -26.05 -28.10
N THR A 448 -38.77 -26.09 -28.30
CA THR A 448 -37.81 -26.21 -27.20
C THR A 448 -37.16 -24.85 -26.95
N ASP A 449 -37.47 -24.25 -25.81
CA ASP A 449 -36.84 -23.02 -25.34
C ASP A 449 -35.52 -23.33 -24.64
N SER A 450 -34.42 -22.76 -25.14
CA SER A 450 -33.10 -22.81 -24.53
C SER A 450 -32.77 -21.46 -23.90
N VAL A 451 -32.20 -21.44 -22.69
CA VAL A 451 -31.85 -20.19 -22.00
C VAL A 451 -30.33 -20.07 -21.92
N SER A 452 -29.78 -19.05 -22.58
CA SER A 452 -28.39 -18.64 -22.47
C SER A 452 -28.29 -17.41 -21.59
N PHE A 453 -27.17 -17.21 -20.88
CA PHE A 453 -26.95 -16.02 -20.07
C PHE A 453 -25.85 -15.16 -20.68
N VAL A 454 -26.11 -13.86 -20.82
CA VAL A 454 -25.14 -12.85 -21.28
C VAL A 454 -24.83 -11.91 -20.13
N ASP A 455 -23.55 -11.73 -19.85
CA ASP A 455 -23.06 -10.92 -18.73
C ASP A 455 -23.04 -9.43 -19.15
N VAL A 456 -23.68 -8.57 -18.37
CA VAL A 456 -23.73 -7.11 -18.62
C VAL A 456 -23.27 -6.35 -17.39
N GLY A 457 -22.28 -5.48 -17.57
CA GLY A 457 -21.69 -4.67 -16.51
C GLY A 457 -20.23 -4.33 -16.83
N VAL A 458 -19.43 -4.14 -15.79
CA VAL A 458 -17.99 -3.84 -15.92
C VAL A 458 -17.18 -5.11 -15.71
N THR A 459 -16.39 -5.50 -16.71
CA THR A 459 -15.40 -6.59 -16.61
C THR A 459 -13.99 -6.02 -16.75
N LEU A 460 -13.18 -6.17 -15.71
CA LEU A 460 -11.77 -5.79 -15.69
C LEU A 460 -10.91 -7.05 -15.63
N ASN A 461 -10.06 -7.27 -16.63
CA ASN A 461 -8.99 -8.26 -16.59
C ASN A 461 -7.65 -7.53 -16.53
N ALA A 462 -6.77 -7.92 -15.61
CA ALA A 462 -5.47 -7.28 -15.43
C ALA A 462 -4.37 -8.29 -15.09
N GLU A 463 -3.18 -8.05 -15.63
CA GLU A 463 -1.95 -8.80 -15.37
C GLU A 463 -0.80 -7.79 -15.23
N PRO A 464 -0.39 -7.42 -14.00
CA PRO A 464 0.66 -6.44 -13.76
C PRO A 464 2.05 -7.09 -13.70
N ILE A 465 3.06 -6.36 -14.13
CA ILE A 465 4.47 -6.68 -14.02
C ILE A 465 5.13 -5.50 -13.30
N ILE A 466 5.56 -5.73 -12.05
CA ILE A 466 6.13 -4.70 -11.17
C ILE A 466 7.66 -4.73 -11.30
N TYR A 467 8.25 -3.56 -11.55
CA TYR A 467 9.69 -3.36 -11.70
C TYR A 467 10.31 -2.66 -10.47
N LEU A 468 11.62 -2.84 -10.28
CA LEU A 468 12.38 -2.31 -9.13
C LEU A 468 12.49 -0.76 -9.11
N ASN A 469 12.13 -0.07 -10.19
CA ASN A 469 12.10 1.39 -10.30
C ASN A 469 10.73 2.01 -9.96
N ASN A 470 9.86 1.28 -9.26
CA ASN A 470 8.48 1.67 -8.93
C ASN A 470 7.57 1.92 -10.16
N GLU A 471 7.93 1.32 -11.30
CA GLU A 471 7.07 1.28 -12.49
C GLU A 471 6.32 -0.06 -12.55
N VAL A 472 5.08 -0.01 -13.04
CA VAL A 472 4.20 -1.15 -13.23
C VAL A 472 3.78 -1.19 -14.70
N ALA A 473 4.21 -2.22 -15.42
CA ALA A 473 3.61 -2.52 -16.71
C ALA A 473 2.31 -3.32 -16.49
N ILE A 474 1.24 -2.97 -17.17
CA ILE A 474 -0.08 -3.57 -16.98
C ILE A 474 -0.62 -4.01 -18.34
N ARG A 475 -0.87 -5.31 -18.50
CA ARG A 475 -1.76 -5.80 -19.55
C ARG A 475 -3.19 -5.71 -19.03
N VAL A 476 -3.98 -4.81 -19.60
CA VAL A 476 -5.35 -4.53 -19.17
C VAL A 476 -6.33 -4.80 -20.31
N SER A 477 -7.41 -5.51 -20.01
CA SER A 477 -8.58 -5.68 -20.89
C SER A 477 -9.84 -5.32 -20.11
N LEU A 478 -10.36 -4.13 -20.37
CA LEU A 478 -11.53 -3.54 -19.73
C LEU A 478 -12.72 -3.54 -20.69
N GLU A 479 -13.86 -4.07 -20.23
CA GLU A 479 -15.14 -4.02 -20.93
C GLU A 479 -16.21 -3.37 -20.06
N VAL A 480 -17.04 -2.52 -20.65
CA VAL A 480 -18.19 -1.87 -20.03
C VAL A 480 -19.42 -2.08 -20.91
N SER A 481 -20.27 -3.01 -20.50
CA SER A 481 -21.47 -3.43 -21.23
C SER A 481 -22.74 -3.01 -20.49
N ASN A 482 -23.67 -2.32 -21.16
CA ASN A 482 -24.95 -1.91 -20.58
C ASN A 482 -26.16 -2.30 -21.43
N LEU A 483 -27.30 -2.55 -20.79
CA LEU A 483 -28.58 -2.73 -21.49
C LEU A 483 -29.05 -1.38 -22.04
N VAL A 484 -29.14 -1.27 -23.36
CA VAL A 484 -29.51 -0.03 -24.07
C VAL A 484 -31.00 0.00 -24.40
N ASN A 485 -31.56 -1.14 -24.84
CA ASN A 485 -32.97 -1.24 -25.22
C ASN A 485 -33.47 -2.69 -25.17
N THR A 486 -34.78 -2.88 -25.13
CA THR A 486 -35.46 -4.18 -25.12
C THR A 486 -36.44 -4.24 -26.29
N VAL A 487 -36.19 -5.13 -27.25
CA VAL A 487 -36.96 -5.25 -28.50
C VAL A 487 -37.82 -6.52 -28.43
N ILE A 488 -39.14 -6.36 -28.50
CA ILE A 488 -40.06 -7.49 -28.60
C ILE A 488 -40.08 -7.97 -30.06
N THR A 489 -39.68 -9.21 -30.28
CA THR A 489 -39.66 -9.86 -31.61
C THR A 489 -41.09 -10.16 -32.07
N LYS A 490 -41.32 -10.30 -33.38
CA LYS A 490 -42.63 -10.67 -33.96
C LYS A 490 -43.25 -11.95 -33.37
N ASN A 491 -42.43 -12.83 -32.78
CA ASN A 491 -42.83 -14.07 -32.14
C ASN A 491 -43.17 -13.91 -30.64
N GLY A 492 -43.18 -12.68 -30.10
CA GLY A 492 -43.35 -12.38 -28.67
C GLY A 492 -42.07 -12.46 -27.84
N THR A 493 -41.00 -13.08 -28.35
CA THR A 493 -39.72 -13.23 -27.65
C THR A 493 -39.02 -11.89 -27.41
N THR A 494 -38.64 -11.63 -26.16
CA THR A 494 -37.87 -10.45 -25.72
C THR A 494 -36.39 -10.58 -26.10
N ALA A 495 -35.90 -9.68 -26.94
CA ALA A 495 -34.48 -9.56 -27.29
C ALA A 495 -33.86 -8.30 -26.66
N TYR A 496 -32.59 -8.40 -26.23
CA TYR A 496 -31.89 -7.32 -25.54
C TYR A 496 -30.82 -6.68 -26.44
N GLN A 497 -30.84 -5.36 -26.57
CA GLN A 497 -29.78 -4.59 -27.21
C GLN A 497 -28.76 -4.18 -26.14
N ILE A 498 -27.57 -4.78 -26.20
CA ILE A 498 -26.47 -4.53 -25.25
C ILE A 498 -25.44 -3.63 -25.95
N GLY A 499 -25.06 -2.52 -25.31
CA GLY A 499 -23.98 -1.64 -25.75
C GLY A 499 -22.68 -1.96 -25.02
N SER A 500 -21.72 -2.59 -25.69
CA SER A 500 -20.38 -2.88 -25.14
C SER A 500 -19.37 -1.82 -25.56
N ARG A 501 -18.52 -1.41 -24.62
CA ARG A 501 -17.35 -0.53 -24.81
C ARG A 501 -16.13 -1.30 -24.31
N GLN A 502 -15.16 -1.57 -25.16
CA GLN A 502 -13.98 -2.37 -24.83
C GLN A 502 -12.67 -1.64 -25.12
N ALA A 503 -11.71 -1.76 -24.21
CA ALA A 503 -10.34 -1.28 -24.36
C ALA A 503 -9.36 -2.35 -23.89
N SER A 504 -8.38 -2.70 -24.72
CA SER A 504 -7.38 -3.72 -24.44
C SER A 504 -6.00 -3.19 -24.83
N THR A 505 -5.06 -3.14 -23.90
CA THR A 505 -3.74 -2.54 -24.13
C THR A 505 -2.66 -3.08 -23.18
N LEU A 506 -1.40 -2.81 -23.51
CA LEU A 506 -0.23 -3.00 -22.66
C LEU A 506 0.44 -1.63 -22.48
N LEU A 507 0.53 -1.18 -21.23
CA LEU A 507 1.05 0.14 -20.85
C LEU A 507 2.01 0.02 -19.68
N GLN A 508 2.79 1.06 -19.39
CA GLN A 508 3.74 1.13 -18.29
C GLN A 508 3.66 2.50 -17.61
N LEU A 509 3.44 2.49 -16.30
CA LEU A 509 3.12 3.66 -15.47
C LEU A 509 3.98 3.67 -14.23
N LYS A 510 4.16 4.83 -13.61
CA LYS A 510 4.69 4.95 -12.25
C LYS A 510 3.59 4.76 -11.21
N ASP A 511 4.00 4.43 -10.00
CA ASP A 511 3.12 4.47 -8.82
C ASP A 511 2.41 5.83 -8.70
N GLY A 512 1.08 5.81 -8.60
CA GLY A 512 0.22 6.99 -8.55
C GLY A 512 -0.04 7.71 -9.88
N GLU A 513 0.49 7.23 -11.01
CA GLU A 513 0.33 7.86 -12.32
C GLU A 513 -1.00 7.44 -13.00
N THR A 514 -1.97 8.36 -13.05
CA THR A 514 -3.23 8.17 -13.78
C THR A 514 -3.01 8.35 -15.29
N GLN A 515 -3.22 7.29 -16.08
CA GLN A 515 -3.25 7.40 -17.55
C GLN A 515 -4.64 7.07 -18.11
N VAL A 516 -5.08 7.89 -19.07
CA VAL A 516 -6.26 7.62 -19.89
C VAL A 516 -5.96 6.48 -20.86
N LEU A 517 -6.73 5.39 -20.75
CA LEU A 517 -6.68 4.21 -21.62
C LEU A 517 -7.26 4.52 -23.01
N ALA A 518 -8.42 5.17 -23.01
CA ALA A 518 -9.20 5.50 -24.19
C ALA A 518 -10.20 6.62 -23.86
N GLY A 519 -10.58 7.38 -24.88
CA GLY A 519 -11.69 8.31 -24.83
C GLY A 519 -12.48 8.27 -26.12
N LEU A 520 -13.80 8.50 -26.04
CA LEU A 520 -14.70 8.54 -27.19
C LEU A 520 -15.69 9.70 -27.02
N LEU A 521 -15.68 10.63 -27.97
CA LEU A 521 -16.71 11.65 -28.14
C LEU A 521 -17.58 11.25 -29.33
N ASN A 522 -18.86 11.01 -29.09
CA ASN A 522 -19.86 10.82 -30.14
C ASN A 522 -20.89 11.97 -30.11
N ASN A 523 -21.25 12.48 -31.29
CA ASN A 523 -22.26 13.51 -31.47
C ASN A 523 -23.10 13.17 -32.70
N GLU A 524 -24.32 12.69 -32.48
CA GLU A 524 -25.31 12.47 -33.53
C GLU A 524 -26.33 13.63 -33.51
N GLU A 525 -26.58 14.22 -34.68
CA GLU A 525 -27.54 15.31 -34.85
C GLU A 525 -28.45 14.97 -36.03
N ARG A 526 -29.75 14.85 -35.75
CA ARG A 526 -30.79 14.43 -36.70
C ARG A 526 -31.89 15.48 -36.73
N SER A 527 -31.74 16.43 -37.64
CA SER A 527 -32.81 17.36 -38.01
C SER A 527 -33.68 16.77 -39.12
N SER A 528 -35.00 16.95 -39.00
CA SER A 528 -35.98 16.59 -40.02
C SER A 528 -37.15 17.58 -39.99
N ALA A 529 -37.73 17.90 -41.14
CA ALA A 529 -38.84 18.85 -41.22
C ALA A 529 -39.91 18.44 -42.23
N SER A 530 -41.18 18.44 -41.81
CA SER A 530 -42.34 18.40 -42.71
C SER A 530 -42.77 19.85 -42.99
N LYS A 531 -42.99 20.21 -44.26
CA LYS A 531 -43.43 21.56 -44.64
C LYS A 531 -44.32 21.57 -45.88
N VAL A 532 -45.27 22.49 -45.92
CA VAL A 532 -46.12 22.75 -47.10
C VAL A 532 -45.26 23.43 -48.16
N PRO A 533 -45.12 22.89 -49.39
CA PRO A 533 -44.30 23.50 -50.43
C PRO A 533 -44.66 24.96 -50.72
N GLY A 534 -43.66 25.83 -50.82
CA GLY A 534 -43.84 27.27 -51.08
C GLY A 534 -44.21 28.08 -49.83
N LEU A 535 -45.28 27.71 -49.12
CA LEU A 535 -45.69 28.43 -47.89
C LEU A 535 -44.72 28.19 -46.72
N GLY A 536 -44.20 26.96 -46.60
CA GLY A 536 -43.21 26.56 -45.60
C GLY A 536 -41.80 27.12 -45.84
N ASP A 537 -41.55 27.73 -46.99
CA ASP A 537 -40.24 28.27 -47.39
C ASP A 537 -40.09 29.78 -47.07
N PHE A 538 -41.16 30.45 -46.61
CA PHE A 538 -41.10 31.87 -46.24
C PHE A 538 -40.33 32.09 -44.93
N PRO A 539 -39.37 33.04 -44.86
CA PRO A 539 -38.48 33.20 -43.70
C PRO A 539 -39.17 33.65 -42.40
N LEU A 540 -40.33 34.32 -42.48
CA LEU A 540 -41.14 34.69 -41.32
C LEU A 540 -42.34 33.76 -41.09
N LEU A 541 -43.02 33.33 -42.15
CA LEU A 541 -44.28 32.59 -42.06
C LEU A 541 -44.13 31.07 -42.11
N GLY A 542 -43.01 30.54 -42.62
CA GLY A 542 -42.82 29.10 -42.84
C GLY A 542 -42.94 28.24 -41.58
N ARG A 543 -42.68 28.83 -40.40
CA ARG A 543 -42.83 28.16 -39.09
C ARG A 543 -44.29 27.85 -38.69
N LEU A 544 -45.26 28.44 -39.39
CA LEU A 544 -46.70 28.08 -39.31
C LEU A 544 -47.10 27.03 -40.35
N PHE A 545 -46.30 26.85 -41.40
CA PHE A 545 -46.58 25.98 -42.54
C PHE A 545 -45.66 24.75 -42.59
N GLY A 546 -45.19 24.31 -41.42
CA GLY A 546 -44.43 23.09 -41.23
C GLY A 546 -44.10 22.82 -39.76
N ALA A 547 -43.45 21.69 -39.50
CA ALA A 547 -42.92 21.29 -38.21
C ALA A 547 -41.48 20.77 -38.36
N SER A 548 -40.60 21.11 -37.41
CA SER A 548 -39.30 20.45 -37.26
C SER A 548 -39.33 19.43 -36.13
N HIS A 549 -38.52 18.39 -36.30
CA HIS A 549 -38.16 17.39 -35.30
C HIS A 549 -36.63 17.29 -35.33
N ASP A 550 -36.02 17.82 -34.26
CA ASP A 550 -34.57 17.97 -34.12
C ASP A 550 -34.11 17.17 -32.89
N ASP A 551 -33.39 16.07 -33.12
CA ASP A 551 -32.80 15.21 -32.07
C ASP A 551 -31.27 15.34 -32.08
N THR A 552 -30.69 15.72 -30.94
CA THR A 552 -29.24 15.83 -30.73
C THR A 552 -28.80 14.93 -29.58
N GLN A 553 -27.95 13.96 -29.86
CA GLN A 553 -27.42 13.01 -28.87
C GLN A 553 -25.90 13.10 -28.79
N LYS A 554 -25.40 13.52 -27.62
CA LYS A 554 -23.97 13.59 -27.28
C LYS A 554 -23.64 12.55 -26.23
N THR A 555 -22.54 11.82 -26.43
CA THR A 555 -21.99 10.88 -25.46
C THR A 555 -20.48 11.08 -25.39
N GLU A 556 -19.98 11.34 -24.19
CA GLU A 556 -18.55 11.53 -23.91
C GLU A 556 -18.13 10.44 -22.93
N ILE A 557 -17.15 9.61 -23.30
CA ILE A 557 -16.66 8.49 -22.50
C ILE A 557 -15.16 8.66 -22.29
N VAL A 558 -14.69 8.50 -21.05
CA VAL A 558 -13.28 8.44 -20.67
C VAL A 558 -13.06 7.20 -19.81
N LEU A 559 -12.04 6.41 -20.16
CA LEU A 559 -11.58 5.27 -19.35
C LEU A 559 -10.13 5.53 -18.94
N SER A 560 -9.82 5.41 -17.66
CA SER A 560 -8.47 5.62 -17.12
C SER A 560 -8.09 4.55 -16.08
N ILE A 561 -6.79 4.44 -15.81
CA ILE A 561 -6.24 3.54 -14.79
C ILE A 561 -5.16 4.27 -13.99
N THR A 562 -5.11 3.99 -12.68
CA THR A 562 -4.08 4.45 -11.76
C THR A 562 -3.58 3.24 -10.94
N PRO A 563 -2.28 2.88 -11.02
CA PRO A 563 -1.70 1.87 -10.14
C PRO A 563 -1.24 2.49 -8.83
N HIS A 564 -1.47 1.79 -7.72
CA HIS A 564 -0.98 2.13 -6.39
C HIS A 564 -0.16 0.96 -5.83
N LEU A 565 1.15 1.15 -5.71
CA LEU A 565 2.14 0.12 -5.42
C LEU A 565 2.21 -0.17 -3.92
N LEU A 566 1.35 -1.07 -3.45
CA LEU A 566 1.23 -1.44 -2.03
C LEU A 566 2.53 -2.05 -1.45
N ARG A 567 3.33 -2.71 -2.30
CA ARG A 567 4.62 -3.30 -1.94
C ARG A 567 5.48 -3.48 -3.19
N ASN A 568 6.70 -2.96 -3.19
CA ASN A 568 7.73 -3.32 -4.16
C ASN A 568 8.81 -4.24 -3.56
N VAL A 569 9.51 -4.98 -4.40
CA VAL A 569 10.75 -5.68 -4.04
C VAL A 569 11.84 -4.64 -3.86
N GLN A 570 12.19 -4.39 -2.59
CA GLN A 570 13.42 -3.69 -2.25
C GLN A 570 14.61 -4.56 -2.65
N ARG A 571 15.59 -3.98 -3.35
CA ARG A 571 16.84 -4.68 -3.66
C ARG A 571 17.54 -5.00 -2.33
N PRO A 572 17.89 -6.27 -2.03
CA PRO A 572 18.69 -6.60 -0.86
C PRO A 572 20.01 -5.84 -0.85
N GLU A 573 20.55 -5.54 0.34
CA GLU A 573 21.86 -4.91 0.43
C GLU A 573 22.94 -5.75 -0.28
N ALA A 574 23.95 -5.10 -0.85
CA ALA A 574 25.08 -5.79 -1.48
C ALA A 574 25.81 -6.75 -0.50
N SER A 575 25.76 -6.47 0.81
CA SER A 575 26.23 -7.33 1.90
C SER A 575 25.53 -8.70 2.00
N ILE A 576 24.31 -8.79 1.44
CA ILE A 576 23.46 -9.98 1.38
C ILE A 576 23.54 -10.61 -0.02
N SER A 577 23.59 -9.81 -1.08
CA SER A 577 23.70 -10.29 -2.47
C SER A 577 25.10 -10.77 -2.88
N GLU A 578 26.16 -10.25 -2.26
CA GLU A 578 27.55 -10.62 -2.55
C GLU A 578 28.24 -11.10 -1.26
N PHE A 579 28.70 -12.36 -1.27
CA PHE A 579 29.47 -12.94 -0.19
C PHE A 579 30.46 -13.98 -0.70
N ALA A 580 31.62 -14.08 -0.05
CA ALA A 580 32.60 -15.13 -0.34
C ALA A 580 32.07 -16.50 0.10
N ALA A 581 31.66 -17.33 -0.86
CA ALA A 581 31.14 -18.69 -0.66
C ALA A 581 32.22 -19.78 -0.47
N GLY A 582 33.48 -19.39 -0.26
CA GLY A 582 34.62 -20.31 -0.16
C GLY A 582 35.21 -20.67 -1.54
N THR A 583 35.45 -21.96 -1.76
CA THR A 583 35.97 -22.53 -3.02
C THR A 583 35.07 -23.67 -3.48
N GLU A 584 35.11 -24.06 -4.77
CA GLU A 584 34.24 -25.15 -5.27
C GLU A 584 34.44 -26.48 -4.50
N ALA A 585 35.65 -26.73 -3.98
CA ALA A 585 35.95 -27.93 -3.20
C ALA A 585 35.48 -27.85 -1.74
N ASN A 586 35.44 -26.64 -1.15
CA ASN A 586 35.11 -26.42 0.27
C ASN A 586 34.50 -25.03 0.47
N PHE A 587 33.31 -24.96 1.09
CA PHE A 587 32.60 -23.72 1.47
C PHE A 587 33.27 -22.90 2.60
N ARG A 588 34.51 -23.28 2.96
CA ARG A 588 35.20 -22.76 4.14
C ARG A 588 35.42 -21.27 4.05
N ARG A 589 35.00 -20.54 5.09
CA ARG A 589 35.14 -19.08 5.12
C ARG A 589 36.62 -18.70 5.16
N LYS A 590 37.08 -17.95 4.15
CA LYS A 590 38.41 -17.31 4.20
C LYS A 590 38.42 -16.33 5.39
N PRO A 591 39.46 -16.36 6.25
CA PRO A 591 39.58 -15.42 7.37
C PRO A 591 39.50 -13.96 6.90
N ASP A 592 38.90 -13.10 7.74
CA ASP A 592 38.55 -11.73 7.34
C ASP A 592 39.80 -10.84 7.26
N PHE A 593 40.23 -10.54 6.02
CA PHE A 593 41.37 -9.66 5.73
C PHE A 593 40.98 -8.17 5.82
N SER A 594 40.43 -7.78 6.95
CA SER A 594 40.39 -6.38 7.38
C SER A 594 41.83 -5.92 7.64
N PRO A 595 42.45 -5.06 6.79
CA PRO A 595 43.85 -4.68 6.95
C PRO A 595 43.99 -3.73 8.13
N ARG A 596 44.32 -4.29 9.31
CA ARG A 596 44.62 -3.47 10.50
C ARG A 596 45.75 -2.51 10.12
N PRO A 597 45.58 -1.18 10.28
CA PRO A 597 46.59 -0.21 9.88
C PRO A 597 47.93 -0.58 10.57
N PRO A 598 49.06 -0.53 9.84
CA PRO A 598 50.32 -1.02 10.37
C PRO A 598 50.65 -0.26 11.66
N ALA A 599 50.84 -1.01 12.74
CA ALA A 599 51.23 -0.44 14.02
C ALA A 599 52.53 0.35 13.81
N GLN A 600 52.47 1.67 14.00
CA GLN A 600 53.63 2.53 13.82
C GLN A 600 54.71 2.11 14.81
N LEU A 601 55.79 1.53 14.28
CA LEU A 601 57.00 1.27 15.05
C LEU A 601 57.47 2.62 15.65
N PRO A 602 57.74 2.70 16.96
CA PRO A 602 58.32 3.90 17.55
C PRO A 602 59.60 4.24 16.80
N ALA A 603 59.66 5.43 16.20
CA ALA A 603 60.83 5.85 15.45
C ALA A 603 62.04 5.90 16.41
N PRO A 604 63.21 5.36 16.02
CA PRO A 604 64.40 5.42 16.85
C PRO A 604 64.78 6.88 17.11
N ALA A 605 65.02 7.22 18.37
CA ALA A 605 65.33 8.59 18.78
C ALA A 605 66.65 9.05 18.11
N ALA A 606 66.54 9.95 17.13
CA ALA A 606 67.69 10.53 16.45
C ALA A 606 68.54 11.36 17.42
N ALA A 607 69.86 11.19 17.35
CA ALA A 607 70.76 11.71 18.37
C ALA A 607 70.93 13.25 18.31
N GLN A 608 70.93 13.85 19.50
CA GLN A 608 71.83 14.91 19.96
C GLN A 608 72.26 15.98 18.94
N ARG A 609 71.74 17.21 19.12
CA ARG A 609 72.50 18.43 18.78
C ARG A 609 73.25 18.94 20.03
N ALA A 610 74.50 19.33 19.82
CA ALA A 610 75.39 19.96 20.79
C ALA A 610 75.58 21.46 20.40
N PRO A 611 76.20 22.33 21.24
CA PRO A 611 75.54 23.60 21.58
C PRO A 611 76.27 24.87 21.10
N GLN A 612 75.61 26.02 21.29
CA GLN A 612 76.19 27.36 21.18
C GLN A 612 75.82 28.25 22.40
N PRO A 613 76.57 29.35 22.68
CA PRO A 613 76.81 29.79 24.06
C PRO A 613 75.75 30.70 24.69
N ALA A 614 75.88 30.92 26.01
CA ALA A 614 75.00 31.75 26.83
C ALA A 614 75.75 32.88 27.56
N THR A 615 75.07 34.02 27.78
CA THR A 615 75.37 35.10 28.75
C THR A 615 74.18 36.07 28.80
N PRO A 616 73.94 36.86 29.88
CA PRO A 616 73.82 36.44 31.28
C PRO A 616 72.53 37.01 31.95
N ALA A 617 72.34 36.75 33.25
CA ALA A 617 71.04 36.85 33.95
C ALA A 617 70.69 38.19 34.62
N THR A 618 69.37 38.45 34.77
CA THR A 618 68.67 39.08 35.92
C THR A 618 67.18 38.66 35.85
N GLY A 619 66.43 38.38 36.93
CA GLY A 619 66.76 38.21 38.35
C GLY A 619 65.50 37.89 39.20
N ALA A 620 65.67 37.65 40.51
CA ALA A 620 64.65 37.51 41.57
C ALA A 620 63.82 36.19 41.70
N VAL A 621 63.40 35.96 42.96
CA VAL A 621 62.72 34.81 43.61
C VAL A 621 61.92 35.40 44.83
N PRO A 622 60.96 34.73 45.53
CA PRO A 622 60.89 33.29 45.77
C PRO A 622 59.51 32.59 45.79
N GLN A 623 59.62 31.30 46.09
CA GLN A 623 58.63 30.22 46.18
C GLN A 623 57.52 30.40 47.25
N THR A 624 56.42 29.67 47.06
CA THR A 624 55.74 28.93 48.14
C THR A 624 55.45 27.49 47.67
N VAL A 625 55.45 26.52 48.60
CA VAL A 625 55.29 25.08 48.34
C VAL A 625 54.04 24.56 49.04
N ALA A 626 53.33 23.60 48.44
CA ALA A 626 52.24 22.86 49.06
C ALA A 626 52.36 21.35 48.83
N MET A 627 52.06 20.56 49.87
CA MET A 627 52.16 19.08 49.90
C MET A 627 50.77 18.42 49.79
N PRO A 628 50.69 17.13 49.41
CA PRO A 628 49.44 16.36 49.36
C PRO A 628 49.01 15.81 50.75
N PRO A 629 47.69 15.60 51.01
CA PRO A 629 47.20 14.89 52.20
C PRO A 629 47.15 13.35 52.03
N PRO A 630 47.05 12.57 53.13
CA PRO A 630 47.19 11.10 53.14
C PRO A 630 45.85 10.32 53.31
N PRO A 631 45.86 8.97 53.17
CA PRO A 631 44.70 8.10 53.43
C PRO A 631 44.64 7.57 54.88
N VAL A 632 43.44 7.23 55.37
CA VAL A 632 43.23 6.42 56.60
C VAL A 632 41.94 5.58 56.52
N SER A 633 41.92 4.47 57.27
CA SER A 633 40.81 3.53 57.43
C SER A 633 40.36 3.47 58.90
N ASN A 634 39.06 3.25 59.19
CA ASN A 634 38.58 2.14 60.03
C ASN A 634 37.09 2.21 60.47
N MET A 635 36.60 1.03 60.84
CA MET A 635 35.35 0.66 61.54
C MET A 635 35.35 1.11 63.03
N PRO A 636 34.25 0.98 63.85
CA PRO A 636 33.43 -0.24 64.00
C PRO A 636 31.94 -0.14 64.44
N LEU A 637 31.27 -1.32 64.39
CA LEU A 637 30.24 -1.93 65.28
C LEU A 637 29.14 -1.07 65.96
N SER A 638 27.87 -1.49 66.12
CA SER A 638 27.03 -2.62 65.63
C SER A 638 25.55 -2.29 66.04
N ASN A 639 24.55 -3.09 66.50
CA ASN A 639 24.39 -4.53 66.80
C ASN A 639 22.90 -4.99 66.97
N THR A 640 22.33 -5.79 66.05
CA THR A 640 21.15 -6.65 66.35
C THR A 640 20.98 -7.84 65.40
N GLN A 641 20.92 -9.06 65.96
CA GLN A 641 20.46 -10.30 65.32
C GLN A 641 19.88 -11.24 66.40
N PRO A 642 18.75 -11.90 66.15
CA PRO A 642 18.69 -13.37 66.00
C PRO A 642 18.17 -13.75 64.60
N GLY A 643 18.14 -15.01 64.14
CA GLY A 643 18.47 -16.31 64.76
C GLY A 643 17.67 -17.40 64.00
N PRO A 644 18.27 -18.48 63.45
CA PRO A 644 17.62 -19.29 62.41
C PRO A 644 16.93 -20.58 62.90
N ALA A 645 15.82 -20.97 62.26
CA ALA A 645 15.24 -22.32 62.38
C ALA A 645 14.27 -22.70 61.22
N THR A 646 14.00 -24.01 61.12
CA THR A 646 12.84 -24.68 60.46
C THR A 646 12.55 -24.49 58.97
N SER A 647 13.00 -25.50 58.22
CA SER A 647 12.25 -26.17 57.13
C SER A 647 10.71 -26.15 57.27
N VAL A 648 10.02 -25.81 56.16
CA VAL A 648 8.74 -26.42 55.76
C VAL A 648 8.77 -26.60 54.23
N ALA A 649 8.33 -27.75 53.72
CA ALA A 649 8.25 -28.00 52.27
C ALA A 649 6.98 -27.37 51.66
N GLN A 650 7.08 -26.83 50.45
CA GLN A 650 5.90 -26.50 49.64
C GLN A 650 5.38 -27.76 48.92
N PRO A 651 4.06 -28.03 48.93
CA PRO A 651 3.50 -29.20 48.25
C PRO A 651 3.48 -29.01 46.72
N PRO A 652 3.54 -30.10 45.93
CA PRO A 652 3.41 -30.03 44.48
C PRO A 652 1.99 -29.62 44.07
N LEU A 653 1.89 -28.85 42.99
CA LEU A 653 0.62 -28.52 42.34
C LEU A 653 -0.02 -29.78 41.74
N PRO A 654 -1.34 -30.00 41.89
CA PRO A 654 -1.99 -31.18 41.35
C PRO A 654 -2.04 -31.13 39.82
N SER A 655 -1.58 -32.21 39.19
CA SER A 655 -1.65 -32.40 37.74
C SER A 655 -3.09 -32.59 37.27
N LEU A 656 -3.63 -31.63 36.50
CA LEU A 656 -4.92 -31.80 35.82
C LEU A 656 -4.79 -32.81 34.69
N SER A 657 -5.30 -34.03 34.92
CA SER A 657 -5.42 -35.05 33.89
C SER A 657 -6.49 -34.65 32.86
N LEU A 658 -6.09 -34.52 31.59
CA LEU A 658 -7.04 -34.37 30.49
C LEU A 658 -7.87 -35.67 30.35
N PRO A 659 -9.19 -35.58 30.08
CA PRO A 659 -9.99 -36.75 29.74
C PRO A 659 -9.56 -37.30 28.36
N PRO A 660 -9.73 -38.61 28.11
CA PRO A 660 -9.43 -39.21 26.81
C PRO A 660 -10.37 -38.66 25.72
N PRO A 661 -9.93 -38.60 24.44
CA PRO A 661 -10.78 -38.20 23.34
C PRO A 661 -11.91 -39.22 23.10
N PRO A 662 -13.08 -38.78 22.57
CA PRO A 662 -14.13 -39.70 22.14
C PRO A 662 -13.66 -40.55 20.96
N PRO A 663 -14.20 -41.78 20.79
CA PRO A 663 -13.83 -42.66 19.68
C PRO A 663 -14.24 -42.06 18.33
N GLU A 664 -13.42 -42.31 17.30
CA GLU A 664 -13.64 -41.81 15.94
C GLU A 664 -14.94 -42.36 15.34
N ALA A 665 -15.70 -41.49 14.65
CA ALA A 665 -16.86 -41.90 13.89
C ALA A 665 -16.42 -42.70 12.65
N GLN A 666 -17.06 -43.84 12.40
CA GLN A 666 -16.79 -44.66 11.22
C GLN A 666 -17.09 -43.89 9.93
N PRO A 667 -16.25 -43.97 8.88
CA PRO A 667 -16.51 -43.31 7.62
C PRO A 667 -17.72 -43.94 6.91
N THR A 668 -18.72 -43.14 6.59
CA THR A 668 -19.84 -43.55 5.72
C THR A 668 -19.34 -43.90 4.33
N PRO A 669 -19.81 -44.99 3.70
CA PRO A 669 -19.39 -45.36 2.35
C PRO A 669 -19.82 -44.30 1.33
N GLN A 670 -18.88 -43.91 0.45
CA GLN A 670 -19.15 -42.99 -0.65
C GLN A 670 -19.92 -43.69 -1.78
N ASN A 671 -20.89 -42.99 -2.38
CA ASN A 671 -21.50 -43.42 -3.64
C ASN A 671 -20.46 -43.38 -4.79
N PRO A 672 -20.52 -44.33 -5.74
CA PRO A 672 -19.67 -44.29 -6.93
C PRO A 672 -20.05 -43.13 -7.86
N PRO A 673 -19.10 -42.59 -8.65
CA PRO A 673 -19.38 -41.55 -9.63
C PRO A 673 -20.19 -42.09 -10.83
N PRO A 674 -20.97 -41.24 -11.52
CA PRO A 674 -21.70 -41.63 -12.73
C PRO A 674 -20.74 -41.96 -13.88
N GLN A 675 -21.10 -42.96 -14.68
CA GLN A 675 -20.40 -43.28 -15.94
C GLN A 675 -20.74 -42.24 -17.03
N PRO A 676 -19.83 -41.97 -17.98
CA PRO A 676 -20.09 -41.05 -19.09
C PRO A 676 -21.07 -41.63 -20.11
N GLN A 677 -21.83 -40.73 -20.74
CA GLN A 677 -22.50 -40.91 -22.03
C GLN A 677 -21.93 -39.88 -23.01
#